data_AF-A0A3B9SZ35-F1
#
_entry.id   AF-A0A3B9SZ35-F1
#
_cell.length_a   1.000
_cell.length_b   1.000
_cell.length_c   1.000
_cell.angle_alpha   90.00
_cell.angle_beta   90.00
_cell.angle_gamma   90.00
#
_symmetry.space_group_name_H-M   'P 1'
#
loop_
_entity.id
_entity.type
_entity.pdbx_description
1 polymer ?
#
loop_
_entity_poly.entity_id
_entity_poly.type
_entity_poly.pdbx_seq_one_letter_code
_entity_poly.pdbx_strand_id
1 'polypeptide(L)'
;MARHKGAADGKTFEIPRPEFPKRAVVTGGMPYGNKELHFGHVGGMLVFADTYARFLRDRIGKENVIFVSGTDCYGSPIAEGWRKKAEAGEFEGTLEDFVRRNHEKQKETLKAYAISPNLFGASGLGRTKEIHAEYTLQFLQALYDKGQLNQISTMQFFDEKAGVFLNGRQVTGKCPVEGCTSEKGYADECDLGHQYMPENLIDPVSALTGEKPIMKPVTNWYFKLRDYEKLMQEWVAELQKDKAIRPVVWKTIGEFLKPPVIYIKREFEEKYLSLKEQMPAHRYLEEPKKPSFTIEFDALPDCDAACRILTENGIRYRTGKTLVPFRLTGNIEWGVPAPVLEGTEGLTVWVWPESLWAPISFTQAYLESQGQPREAYKDYWCSKDAKVYQFIGQDNIYFYGIAEPAMWMAQQASAEKTCDPPEGELQMPTIVANHHILFLDKKASSSGAVKPPMADDLLNYYTPEQLRMHWLGLGLGQRSVSFMPKPYNPDADPNEQDPVIKDGLLLSNVYNRIIRTAFYTLQKLNGGILPEAAPEEKILAEAKKAVLDYERHMSKFAFHQCTYVLDGYIRNASKYMSKALKPDEQTEAEAMQVLSNLFYMIRIAGILLHPMAPIGTEKLQEYLQVDDRIWSWDTIFEPISYFTGAKHQLKFLPPRTDFFTRHESQFAEAGEA
;
A
#
# COMPACT_ATOMS: atom_id res chain seq x y z
N MET A 1 -19.13 4.34 28.97
CA MET A 1 -20.37 3.58 29.23
C MET A 1 -21.55 4.52 29.11
N ALA A 2 -22.34 4.41 28.03
CA ALA A 2 -23.64 5.07 27.92
C ALA A 2 -24.64 3.98 27.53
N ARG A 3 -25.57 3.67 28.44
CA ARG A 3 -26.64 2.69 28.24
C ARG A 3 -27.73 3.35 27.40
N HIS A 4 -27.94 2.89 26.18
CA HIS A 4 -29.19 3.15 25.48
C HIS A 4 -30.27 2.18 25.99
N LYS A 5 -31.27 2.75 26.69
CA LYS A 5 -32.59 2.14 26.86
C LYS A 5 -33.46 2.62 25.70
N GLY A 6 -33.97 1.67 24.93
CA GLY A 6 -35.01 1.89 23.94
C GLY A 6 -35.54 0.53 23.49
N ALA A 7 -36.64 0.11 24.07
CA ALA A 7 -37.42 -1.04 23.61
C ALA A 7 -38.83 -0.52 23.32
N ALA A 8 -39.28 -0.62 22.06
CA ALA A 8 -40.67 -0.74 21.62
C ALA A 8 -40.75 -0.56 20.09
N ASP A 9 -40.32 -1.59 19.36
CA ASP A 9 -40.92 -2.04 18.10
C ASP A 9 -40.20 -3.33 17.72
N GLY A 10 -40.94 -4.42 17.56
CA GLY A 10 -40.42 -5.77 17.30
C GLY A 10 -39.72 -5.95 15.94
N LYS A 11 -39.17 -4.89 15.35
CA LYS A 11 -38.26 -4.95 14.21
C LYS A 11 -36.85 -4.86 14.76
N THR A 12 -36.16 -6.00 14.84
CA THR A 12 -34.70 -6.01 14.99
C THR A 12 -34.12 -5.11 13.91
N PHE A 13 -33.52 -3.97 14.31
CA PHE A 13 -32.80 -3.10 13.39
C PHE A 13 -31.57 -3.87 12.88
N GLU A 14 -31.72 -4.56 11.77
CA GLU A 14 -30.61 -5.18 11.07
C GLU A 14 -29.88 -4.09 10.29
N ILE A 15 -28.67 -3.75 10.74
CA ILE A 15 -27.78 -2.86 10.00
C ILE A 15 -27.48 -3.53 8.64
N PRO A 16 -27.72 -2.85 7.51
CA PRO A 16 -27.46 -3.41 6.18
C PRO A 16 -26.04 -3.94 6.02
N ARG A 17 -25.87 -5.02 5.24
CA ARG A 17 -24.55 -5.52 4.86
C ARG A 17 -23.85 -4.49 3.95
N PRO A 18 -22.51 -4.36 4.02
CA PRO A 18 -21.78 -3.57 3.06
C PRO A 18 -22.00 -4.07 1.62
N GLU A 19 -22.09 -3.15 0.68
CA GLU A 19 -22.13 -3.45 -0.75
C GLU A 19 -20.69 -3.51 -1.30
N PHE A 20 -20.46 -4.46 -2.19
CA PHE A 20 -19.18 -4.67 -2.89
C PHE A 20 -19.42 -4.55 -4.40
N PRO A 21 -18.40 -4.10 -5.17
CA PRO A 21 -18.54 -3.95 -6.61
C PRO A 21 -18.69 -5.32 -7.29
N LYS A 22 -19.14 -5.34 -8.54
CA LYS A 22 -19.17 -6.56 -9.35
C LYS A 22 -17.79 -6.98 -9.80
N ARG A 23 -16.88 -6.02 -9.99
CA ARG A 23 -15.48 -6.25 -10.34
C ARG A 23 -14.57 -5.38 -9.50
N ALA A 24 -13.34 -5.82 -9.26
CA ALA A 24 -12.38 -5.02 -8.53
C ALA A 24 -10.98 -5.12 -9.10
N VAL A 25 -10.27 -3.98 -9.04
CA VAL A 25 -8.81 -3.96 -9.13
C VAL A 25 -8.26 -3.63 -7.76
N VAL A 26 -7.33 -4.44 -7.29
CA VAL A 26 -6.51 -4.10 -6.13
C VAL A 26 -5.12 -3.77 -6.64
N THR A 27 -4.52 -2.68 -6.16
CA THR A 27 -3.12 -2.36 -6.43
C THR A 27 -2.32 -2.32 -5.13
N GLY A 28 -1.06 -2.75 -5.21
CA GLY A 28 -0.06 -2.53 -4.17
C GLY A 28 1.04 -1.63 -4.72
N GLY A 29 1.47 -0.62 -3.94
CA GLY A 29 2.54 0.28 -4.33
C GLY A 29 3.80 -0.44 -4.84
N MET A 30 4.44 0.14 -5.85
CA MET A 30 5.54 -0.49 -6.57
C MET A 30 6.88 -0.24 -5.86
N PRO A 31 7.62 -1.26 -5.42
CA PRO A 31 8.97 -1.07 -4.88
C PRO A 31 9.95 -0.67 -6.00
N TYR A 32 10.85 0.28 -5.69
CA TYR A 32 11.92 0.68 -6.61
C TYR A 32 12.84 -0.49 -6.98
N GLY A 33 13.24 -0.57 -8.24
CA GLY A 33 14.06 -1.62 -8.83
C GLY A 33 15.54 -1.60 -8.44
N ASN A 34 15.95 -0.78 -7.47
CA ASN A 34 17.33 -0.73 -6.96
C ASN A 34 17.56 -1.44 -5.63
N LYS A 35 16.50 -1.94 -4.99
CA LYS A 35 16.57 -2.49 -3.64
C LYS A 35 15.73 -3.75 -3.49
N GLU A 36 16.17 -4.59 -2.56
CA GLU A 36 15.40 -5.70 -2.02
C GLU A 36 14.32 -5.19 -1.05
N LEU A 37 13.37 -6.06 -0.68
CA LEU A 37 12.25 -5.67 0.17
C LEU A 37 12.62 -5.76 1.65
N HIS A 38 12.42 -4.67 2.38
CA HIS A 38 12.41 -4.69 3.84
C HIS A 38 10.99 -4.90 4.41
N PHE A 39 10.91 -5.14 5.72
CA PHE A 39 9.66 -5.36 6.47
C PHE A 39 8.56 -4.33 6.17
N GLY A 40 8.92 -3.05 6.00
CA GLY A 40 7.96 -1.99 5.65
C GLY A 40 7.25 -2.13 4.29
N HIS A 41 7.90 -2.69 3.25
CA HIS A 41 7.22 -2.90 1.96
C HIS A 41 6.17 -4.00 2.06
N VAL A 42 6.55 -5.11 2.71
CA VAL A 42 5.70 -6.30 2.86
C VAL A 42 4.62 -6.05 3.90
N GLY A 43 5.02 -5.77 5.13
CA GLY A 43 4.14 -5.59 6.28
C GLY A 43 3.45 -4.24 6.35
N GLY A 44 3.97 -3.19 5.72
CA GLY A 44 3.32 -1.88 5.71
C GLY A 44 2.28 -1.70 4.61
N MET A 45 2.27 -2.57 3.58
CA MET A 45 1.44 -2.36 2.40
C MET A 45 1.03 -3.66 1.68
N LEU A 46 1.96 -4.51 1.23
CA LEU A 46 1.62 -5.63 0.33
C LEU A 46 0.76 -6.72 1.00
N VAL A 47 0.98 -7.01 2.28
CA VAL A 47 0.13 -7.94 3.05
C VAL A 47 -1.31 -7.44 3.14
N PHE A 48 -1.50 -6.13 3.29
CA PHE A 48 -2.83 -5.52 3.35
C PHE A 48 -3.54 -5.59 1.99
N ALA A 49 -2.83 -5.29 0.91
CA ALA A 49 -3.33 -5.40 -0.46
C ALA A 49 -3.75 -6.84 -0.79
N ASP A 50 -2.87 -7.81 -0.52
CA ASP A 50 -3.13 -9.23 -0.76
C ASP A 50 -4.30 -9.76 0.07
N THR A 51 -4.36 -9.39 1.35
CA THR A 51 -5.48 -9.78 2.23
C THR A 51 -6.80 -9.26 1.66
N TYR A 52 -6.85 -8.00 1.21
CA TYR A 52 -8.08 -7.46 0.64
C TYR A 52 -8.43 -8.08 -0.72
N ALA A 53 -7.43 -8.36 -1.57
CA ALA A 53 -7.62 -9.04 -2.84
C ALA A 53 -8.18 -10.47 -2.64
N ARG A 54 -7.63 -11.24 -1.70
CA ARG A 54 -8.15 -12.57 -1.34
C ARG A 54 -9.58 -12.49 -0.81
N PHE A 55 -9.86 -11.56 0.11
CA PHE A 55 -11.21 -11.33 0.60
C PHE A 55 -12.19 -11.01 -0.54
N LEU A 56 -11.82 -10.16 -1.50
CA LEU A 56 -12.67 -9.86 -2.64
C LEU A 56 -12.86 -11.09 -3.55
N ARG A 57 -11.83 -11.91 -3.77
CA ARG A 57 -11.96 -13.16 -4.56
C ARG A 57 -12.96 -14.12 -3.93
N ASP A 58 -12.92 -14.25 -2.60
CA ASP A 58 -13.89 -15.03 -1.83
C ASP A 58 -15.29 -14.40 -1.88
N ARG A 59 -15.36 -13.06 -1.87
CA ARG A 59 -16.60 -12.29 -1.73
C ARG A 59 -17.39 -12.12 -3.03
N ILE A 60 -16.70 -11.93 -4.16
CA ILE A 60 -17.30 -11.59 -5.46
C ILE A 60 -16.83 -12.51 -6.60
N GLY A 61 -16.05 -13.55 -6.31
CA GLY A 61 -15.52 -14.48 -7.31
C GLY A 61 -14.11 -14.12 -7.78
N LYS A 62 -13.28 -15.13 -8.01
CA LYS A 62 -11.85 -14.95 -8.33
C LYS A 62 -11.61 -14.30 -9.68
N GLU A 63 -12.49 -14.56 -10.64
CA GLU A 63 -12.49 -14.02 -12.00
C GLU A 63 -12.84 -12.54 -12.05
N ASN A 64 -13.49 -12.02 -11.01
CA ASN A 64 -13.93 -10.63 -10.92
C ASN A 64 -12.90 -9.73 -10.23
N VAL A 65 -11.75 -10.27 -9.80
CA VAL A 65 -10.74 -9.52 -9.04
C VAL A 65 -9.37 -9.63 -9.71
N ILE A 66 -8.80 -8.47 -10.05
CA ILE A 66 -7.43 -8.36 -10.54
C ILE A 66 -6.58 -7.66 -9.49
N PHE A 67 -5.58 -8.36 -8.94
CA PHE A 67 -4.55 -7.77 -8.07
C PHE A 67 -3.26 -7.57 -8.85
N VAL A 68 -2.84 -6.32 -9.05
CA VAL A 68 -1.59 -5.99 -9.73
C VAL A 68 -0.64 -5.19 -8.82
N SER A 69 0.64 -5.47 -8.97
CA SER A 69 1.73 -4.66 -8.41
C SER A 69 2.94 -4.86 -9.33
N GLY A 70 4.10 -4.36 -8.96
CA GLY A 70 5.29 -4.58 -9.74
C GLY A 70 6.50 -3.81 -9.22
N THR A 71 7.59 -3.93 -9.96
CA THR A 71 8.81 -3.17 -9.73
C THR A 71 8.73 -1.87 -10.51
N ASP A 72 8.96 -0.75 -9.82
CA ASP A 72 9.22 0.54 -10.46
C ASP A 72 10.67 0.51 -10.99
N CYS A 73 10.81 0.45 -12.31
CA CYS A 73 12.09 0.19 -12.96
C CYS A 73 12.88 1.45 -13.28
N TYR A 74 12.37 2.66 -13.07
CA TYR A 74 12.98 3.89 -13.57
C TYR A 74 13.46 4.84 -12.46
N GLY A 75 14.20 5.89 -12.85
CA GLY A 75 14.67 6.95 -11.96
C GLY A 75 16.16 6.91 -11.59
N SER A 76 16.70 8.08 -11.24
CA SER A 76 18.14 8.26 -10.96
C SER A 76 18.70 7.45 -9.79
N PRO A 77 17.94 7.10 -8.72
CA PRO A 77 18.44 6.21 -7.67
C PRO A 77 18.80 4.80 -8.15
N ILE A 78 18.19 4.33 -9.25
CA ILE A 78 18.48 3.03 -9.85
C ILE A 78 19.80 3.09 -10.62
N ALA A 79 19.97 4.10 -11.47
CA ALA A 79 21.21 4.33 -12.20
C ALA A 79 22.41 4.49 -11.26
N GLU A 80 22.25 5.30 -10.21
CA GLU A 80 23.33 5.52 -9.25
C GLU A 80 23.61 4.28 -8.38
N GLY A 81 22.56 3.53 -8.01
CA GLY A 81 22.70 2.28 -7.25
C GLY A 81 23.42 1.18 -8.04
N TRP A 82 23.11 1.05 -9.34
CA TRP A 82 23.81 0.14 -10.25
C TRP A 82 25.27 0.55 -10.43
N ARG A 83 25.53 1.82 -10.78
CA ARG A 83 26.88 2.33 -11.04
C ARG A 83 27.84 2.08 -9.88
N LYS A 84 27.43 2.42 -8.65
CA LYS A 84 28.25 2.20 -7.44
C LYS A 84 28.60 0.73 -7.23
N LYS A 85 27.64 -0.18 -7.44
CA LYS A 85 27.86 -1.62 -7.28
C LYS A 85 28.75 -2.18 -8.40
N ALA A 86 28.60 -1.69 -9.62
CA ALA A 86 29.48 -2.04 -10.73
C ALA A 86 30.92 -1.58 -10.48
N GLU A 87 31.11 -0.33 -10.06
CA GLU A 87 32.43 0.23 -9.73
C GLU A 87 33.10 -0.49 -8.53
N ALA A 88 32.31 -0.92 -7.54
CA ALA A 88 32.79 -1.68 -6.39
C ALA A 88 33.05 -3.17 -6.70
N GLY A 89 32.73 -3.66 -7.92
CA GLY A 89 32.81 -5.07 -8.28
C GLY A 89 31.76 -5.97 -7.58
N GLU A 90 30.73 -5.38 -6.97
CA GLU A 90 29.62 -6.08 -6.30
C GLU A 90 28.51 -6.51 -7.27
N PHE A 91 28.56 -6.02 -8.51
CA PHE A 91 27.62 -6.39 -9.57
C PHE A 91 28.29 -6.34 -10.93
N GLU A 92 28.08 -7.40 -11.72
CA GLU A 92 28.48 -7.47 -13.13
C GLU A 92 27.21 -7.51 -14.00
N GLY A 93 27.20 -6.75 -15.09
CA GLY A 93 26.08 -6.69 -16.03
C GLY A 93 25.52 -5.28 -16.27
N THR A 94 24.53 -5.21 -17.13
CA THR A 94 23.88 -3.95 -17.51
C THR A 94 22.96 -3.42 -16.41
N LEU A 95 22.54 -2.16 -16.54
CA LEU A 95 21.52 -1.59 -15.66
C LEU A 95 20.18 -2.35 -15.76
N GLU A 96 19.83 -2.86 -16.95
CA GLU A 96 18.65 -3.71 -17.11
C GLU A 96 18.80 -5.03 -16.34
N ASP A 97 19.99 -5.65 -16.35
CA ASP A 97 20.27 -6.87 -15.57
C ASP A 97 20.17 -6.61 -14.06
N PHE A 98 20.59 -5.43 -13.61
CA PHE A 98 20.49 -5.03 -12.21
C PHE A 98 19.03 -4.92 -11.75
N VAL A 99 18.20 -4.24 -12.55
CA VAL A 99 16.75 -4.13 -12.30
C VAL A 99 16.10 -5.50 -12.37
N ARG A 100 16.46 -6.33 -13.35
CA ARG A 100 15.96 -7.70 -13.50
C ARG A 100 16.27 -8.57 -12.29
N ARG A 101 17.52 -8.55 -11.81
CA ARG A 101 17.90 -9.29 -10.59
C ARG A 101 17.05 -8.85 -9.39
N ASN A 102 16.85 -7.55 -9.20
CA ASN A 102 16.06 -7.05 -8.08
C ASN A 102 14.56 -7.38 -8.26
N HIS A 103 14.03 -7.31 -9.47
CA HIS A 103 12.65 -7.71 -9.78
C HIS A 103 12.38 -9.18 -9.41
N GLU A 104 13.25 -10.10 -9.84
CA GLU A 104 13.10 -11.52 -9.52
C GLU A 104 13.21 -11.77 -8.00
N LYS A 105 14.18 -11.14 -7.32
CA LYS A 105 14.29 -11.22 -5.86
C LYS A 105 13.03 -10.70 -5.16
N GLN A 106 12.50 -9.56 -5.57
CA GLN A 106 11.25 -9.01 -5.01
C GLN A 106 10.09 -10.00 -5.19
N LYS A 107 9.97 -10.62 -6.37
CA LYS A 107 8.94 -11.62 -6.66
C LYS A 107 9.09 -12.88 -5.80
N GLU A 108 10.32 -13.36 -5.63
CA GLU A 108 10.65 -14.51 -4.76
C GLU A 108 10.29 -14.22 -3.29
N THR A 109 10.70 -13.07 -2.75
CA THR A 109 10.33 -12.62 -1.41
C THR A 109 8.81 -12.59 -1.26
N LEU A 110 8.08 -11.94 -2.18
CA LEU A 110 6.62 -11.83 -2.09
C LEU A 110 5.93 -13.20 -2.14
N LYS A 111 6.43 -14.12 -2.97
CA LYS A 111 5.95 -15.51 -3.00
C LYS A 111 6.18 -16.21 -1.66
N ALA A 112 7.33 -16.01 -1.02
CA ALA A 112 7.62 -16.58 0.31
C ALA A 112 6.67 -16.07 1.40
N TYR A 113 6.12 -14.87 1.24
CA TYR A 113 5.06 -14.28 2.08
C TYR A 113 3.62 -14.64 1.67
N ALA A 114 3.46 -15.57 0.72
CA ALA A 114 2.17 -15.98 0.14
C ALA A 114 1.36 -14.83 -0.48
N ILE A 115 2.04 -13.79 -0.98
CA ILE A 115 1.42 -12.69 -1.72
C ILE A 115 1.07 -13.19 -3.13
N SER A 116 -0.17 -12.96 -3.55
CA SER A 116 -0.79 -13.62 -4.70
C SER A 116 -1.32 -12.63 -5.76
N PRO A 117 -0.48 -11.76 -6.35
CA PRO A 117 -0.91 -10.87 -7.41
C PRO A 117 -1.24 -11.70 -8.66
N ASN A 118 -2.27 -11.28 -9.40
CA ASN A 118 -2.54 -11.79 -10.75
C ASN A 118 -1.35 -11.50 -11.68
N LEU A 119 -0.70 -10.35 -11.50
CA LEU A 119 0.58 -10.01 -12.14
C LEU A 119 1.44 -9.15 -11.21
N PHE A 120 2.70 -9.56 -11.03
CA PHE A 120 3.78 -8.71 -10.52
C PHE A 120 4.64 -8.27 -11.70
N GLY A 121 4.36 -7.09 -12.24
CA GLY A 121 4.99 -6.57 -13.46
C GLY A 121 6.30 -5.81 -13.20
N ALA A 122 6.90 -5.31 -14.27
CA ALA A 122 8.06 -4.43 -14.22
C ALA A 122 7.93 -3.38 -15.33
N SER A 123 7.91 -2.09 -14.97
CA SER A 123 7.67 -1.00 -15.95
C SER A 123 8.78 -0.92 -17.01
N GLY A 124 9.97 -1.44 -16.72
CA GLY A 124 11.15 -1.41 -17.58
C GLY A 124 11.66 -2.76 -18.08
N LEU A 125 10.93 -3.87 -17.88
CA LEU A 125 11.35 -5.21 -18.33
C LEU A 125 10.28 -5.96 -19.14
N GLY A 126 10.71 -6.74 -20.14
CA GLY A 126 9.90 -7.74 -20.84
C GLY A 126 8.62 -7.20 -21.50
N ARG A 127 7.59 -8.04 -21.60
CA ARG A 127 6.31 -7.67 -22.23
C ARG A 127 5.58 -6.55 -21.49
N THR A 128 5.74 -6.46 -20.16
CA THR A 128 5.15 -5.37 -19.37
C THR A 128 5.75 -4.01 -19.74
N LYS A 129 7.05 -3.94 -20.06
CA LYS A 129 7.72 -2.72 -20.56
C LYS A 129 7.08 -2.21 -21.86
N GLU A 130 6.86 -3.10 -22.81
CA GLU A 130 6.32 -2.76 -24.13
C GLU A 130 4.91 -2.16 -24.00
N ILE A 131 4.02 -2.86 -23.29
CA ILE A 131 2.64 -2.42 -23.05
C ILE A 131 2.63 -1.12 -22.24
N HIS A 132 3.49 -1.02 -21.23
CA HIS A 132 3.61 0.19 -20.41
C HIS A 132 4.09 1.40 -21.23
N ALA A 133 5.08 1.22 -22.11
CA ALA A 133 5.54 2.27 -23.00
C ALA A 133 4.45 2.71 -23.98
N GLU A 134 3.74 1.76 -24.61
CA GLU A 134 2.60 2.05 -25.49
C GLU A 134 1.51 2.86 -24.77
N TYR A 135 1.09 2.41 -23.59
CA TYR A 135 0.05 3.09 -22.81
C TYR A 135 0.52 4.48 -22.33
N THR A 136 1.79 4.60 -21.91
CA THR A 136 2.37 5.88 -21.47
C THR A 136 2.36 6.91 -22.59
N LEU A 137 2.76 6.52 -23.81
CA LEU A 137 2.71 7.41 -24.97
C LEU A 137 1.27 7.83 -25.30
N GLN A 138 0.33 6.88 -25.29
CA GLN A 138 -1.10 7.17 -25.50
C GLN A 138 -1.64 8.14 -24.44
N PHE A 139 -1.29 7.93 -23.18
CA PHE A 139 -1.76 8.75 -22.07
C PHE A 139 -1.26 10.20 -22.19
N LEU A 140 0.03 10.39 -22.48
CA LEU A 140 0.62 11.72 -22.67
C LEU A 140 0.09 12.43 -23.91
N GLN A 141 -0.04 11.73 -25.03
CA GLN A 141 -0.63 12.28 -26.24
C GLN A 141 -2.06 12.76 -25.97
N ALA A 142 -2.85 11.96 -25.25
CA ALA A 142 -4.22 12.31 -24.91
C ALA A 142 -4.32 13.52 -23.97
N LEU A 143 -3.34 13.77 -23.10
CA LEU A 143 -3.26 15.02 -22.31
C LEU A 143 -2.87 16.21 -23.19
N TYR A 144 -1.92 16.02 -24.10
CA TYR A 144 -1.47 17.06 -25.03
C TYR A 144 -2.62 17.51 -25.95
N ASP A 145 -3.30 16.59 -26.60
CA ASP A 145 -4.42 16.86 -27.53
C ASP A 145 -5.57 17.61 -26.84
N LYS A 146 -5.74 17.40 -25.53
CA LYS A 146 -6.73 18.08 -24.69
C LYS A 146 -6.24 19.42 -24.10
N GLY A 147 -5.05 19.89 -24.49
CA GLY A 147 -4.46 21.15 -24.03
C GLY A 147 -4.06 21.16 -22.55
N GLN A 148 -3.83 19.99 -21.95
CA GLN A 148 -3.58 19.84 -20.51
C GLN A 148 -2.12 19.94 -20.11
N LEU A 149 -1.24 20.14 -21.11
CA LEU A 149 0.20 20.25 -20.90
C LEU A 149 0.70 21.67 -21.18
N ASN A 150 1.79 22.04 -20.53
CA ASN A 150 2.55 23.24 -20.84
C ASN A 150 4.05 23.00 -20.74
N GLN A 151 4.83 23.68 -21.58
CA GLN A 151 6.28 23.69 -21.50
C GLN A 151 6.74 24.67 -20.42
N ILE A 152 7.68 24.23 -19.58
CA ILE A 152 8.38 25.10 -18.63
C ILE A 152 9.87 24.85 -18.77
N SER A 153 10.62 25.93 -19.00
CA SER A 153 12.09 25.91 -19.03
C SER A 153 12.64 26.22 -17.64
N THR A 154 13.41 25.27 -17.10
CA THR A 154 14.07 25.39 -15.79
C THR A 154 15.57 25.19 -15.94
N MET A 155 16.38 25.84 -15.10
CA MET A 155 17.81 25.56 -15.06
C MET A 155 18.07 24.21 -14.37
N GLN A 156 18.94 23.39 -14.96
CA GLN A 156 19.33 22.09 -14.42
C GLN A 156 20.84 21.90 -14.51
N PHE A 157 21.41 21.14 -13.58
CA PHE A 157 22.82 20.79 -13.58
C PHE A 157 23.21 19.93 -14.80
N PHE A 158 24.36 20.24 -15.39
CA PHE A 158 24.95 19.57 -16.54
C PHE A 158 26.44 19.30 -16.27
N ASP A 159 26.85 18.06 -16.50
CA ASP A 159 28.25 17.65 -16.45
C ASP A 159 28.88 17.78 -17.84
N GLU A 160 29.80 18.71 -18.01
CA GLU A 160 30.45 18.96 -19.31
C GLU A 160 31.36 17.82 -19.75
N LYS A 161 31.98 17.11 -18.80
CA LYS A 161 32.93 16.03 -19.08
C LYS A 161 32.20 14.74 -19.43
N ALA A 162 31.10 14.44 -18.74
CA ALA A 162 30.23 13.31 -19.09
C ALA A 162 29.27 13.65 -20.25
N GLY A 163 29.03 14.93 -20.53
CA GLY A 163 28.15 15.39 -21.61
C GLY A 163 26.66 15.15 -21.31
N VAL A 164 26.26 15.05 -20.04
CA VAL A 164 24.90 14.68 -19.62
C VAL A 164 24.33 15.62 -18.58
N PHE A 165 22.99 15.71 -18.54
CA PHE A 165 22.29 16.38 -17.45
C PHE A 165 22.29 15.50 -16.20
N LEU A 166 22.43 16.15 -15.05
CA LEU A 166 22.45 15.51 -13.74
C LEU A 166 21.11 15.69 -13.04
N ASN A 167 20.59 14.61 -12.45
CA ASN A 167 19.30 14.57 -11.78
C ASN A 167 19.43 13.96 -10.38
N GLY A 168 18.72 14.53 -9.39
CA GLY A 168 18.65 14.02 -8.03
C GLY A 168 20.04 13.67 -7.46
N ARG A 169 20.24 12.38 -7.11
CA ARG A 169 21.47 11.87 -6.48
C ARG A 169 22.73 11.90 -7.36
N GLN A 170 22.62 12.28 -8.64
CA GLN A 170 23.77 12.48 -9.53
C GLN A 170 24.52 13.80 -9.29
N VAL A 171 23.94 14.73 -8.53
CA VAL A 171 24.64 15.91 -8.01
C VAL A 171 24.71 15.78 -6.51
N THR A 172 25.87 16.01 -5.93
CA THR A 172 26.05 16.12 -4.48
C THR A 172 26.63 17.48 -4.13
N GLY A 173 26.21 18.06 -3.02
CA GLY A 173 26.74 19.31 -2.49
C GLY A 173 26.37 19.45 -1.02
N LYS A 174 26.32 20.67 -0.52
CA LYS A 174 25.83 21.01 0.82
C LYS A 174 24.47 21.66 0.72
N CYS A 175 23.56 21.28 1.62
CA CYS A 175 22.25 21.89 1.68
C CYS A 175 22.37 23.40 1.96
N PRO A 176 21.75 24.27 1.15
CA PRO A 176 21.79 25.72 1.37
C PRO A 176 20.93 26.21 2.53
N VAL A 177 20.12 25.33 3.12
CA VAL A 177 19.23 25.70 4.22
C VAL A 177 20.06 25.92 5.48
N GLU A 178 20.08 27.13 6.03
CA GLU A 178 20.82 27.42 7.27
C GLU A 178 20.31 26.58 8.43
N GLY A 179 21.24 26.03 9.23
CA GLY A 179 20.95 25.16 10.35
C GLY A 179 20.62 23.73 9.92
N CYS A 180 20.66 23.44 8.62
CA CYS A 180 20.56 22.09 8.12
C CYS A 180 21.82 21.31 8.50
N THR A 181 21.63 20.23 9.26
CA THR A 181 22.67 19.28 9.61
C THR A 181 22.75 18.12 8.62
N SER A 182 22.21 18.30 7.41
CA SER A 182 22.22 17.26 6.38
C SER A 182 23.66 17.03 5.95
N GLU A 183 24.06 15.76 5.94
CA GLU A 183 25.39 15.37 5.49
C GLU A 183 25.59 15.66 4.00
N LYS A 184 24.51 15.57 3.20
CA LYS A 184 24.54 15.90 1.77
C LYS A 184 23.32 16.68 1.32
N GLY A 185 23.54 17.60 0.39
CA GLY A 185 22.55 18.13 -0.54
C GLY A 185 22.65 17.41 -1.88
N TYR A 186 21.54 17.28 -2.58
CA TYR A 186 21.41 16.82 -3.96
C TYR A 186 20.75 17.91 -4.80
N ALA A 187 20.70 17.68 -6.12
CA ALA A 187 20.23 18.62 -7.14
C ALA A 187 19.25 19.69 -6.60
N ASP A 188 18.03 19.30 -6.29
CA ASP A 188 16.94 20.14 -5.78
C ASP A 188 16.48 19.78 -4.35
N GLU A 189 17.15 18.84 -3.67
CA GLU A 189 16.77 18.37 -2.33
C GLU A 189 17.95 17.88 -1.48
N CYS A 190 17.88 17.88 -0.15
CA CYS A 190 18.91 17.27 0.72
C CYS A 190 18.49 15.94 1.37
N ASP A 191 19.41 15.20 2.00
CA ASP A 191 19.11 13.93 2.70
C ASP A 191 18.07 14.06 3.84
N LEU A 192 17.93 15.26 4.39
CA LEU A 192 16.89 15.59 5.38
C LEU A 192 15.57 16.07 4.74
N GLY A 193 15.47 16.07 3.41
CA GLY A 193 14.25 16.40 2.66
C GLY A 193 13.98 17.89 2.48
N HIS A 194 14.94 18.77 2.77
CA HIS A 194 14.80 20.18 2.40
C HIS A 194 14.83 20.34 0.89
N GLN A 195 13.80 20.96 0.32
CA GLN A 195 13.70 21.29 -1.10
C GLN A 195 14.26 22.70 -1.35
N TYR A 196 14.98 22.90 -2.44
CA TYR A 196 15.54 24.19 -2.85
C TYR A 196 15.75 24.24 -4.36
N MET A 197 15.86 25.46 -4.91
CA MET A 197 16.24 25.60 -6.32
C MET A 197 17.64 25.02 -6.54
N PRO A 198 17.89 24.28 -7.64
CA PRO A 198 19.19 23.66 -7.88
C PRO A 198 20.38 24.63 -7.81
N GLU A 199 20.19 25.85 -8.31
CA GLU A 199 21.20 26.92 -8.28
C GLU A 199 21.66 27.31 -6.87
N ASN A 200 20.86 27.02 -5.84
CA ASN A 200 21.22 27.29 -4.46
C ASN A 200 22.09 26.20 -3.85
N LEU A 201 22.22 25.01 -4.46
CA LEU A 201 23.05 23.93 -3.92
C LEU A 201 24.50 24.41 -3.76
N ILE A 202 25.03 24.33 -2.54
CA ILE A 202 26.38 24.82 -2.22
C ILE A 202 27.40 23.76 -2.63
N ASP A 203 28.50 24.19 -3.26
CA ASP A 203 29.59 23.33 -3.73
C ASP A 203 29.07 22.10 -4.52
N PRO A 204 28.30 22.29 -5.60
CA PRO A 204 27.76 21.18 -6.37
C PRO A 204 28.92 20.42 -7.04
N VAL A 205 28.87 19.10 -6.95
CA VAL A 205 29.83 18.16 -7.53
C VAL A 205 29.04 17.07 -8.23
N SER A 206 29.44 16.77 -9.46
CA SER A 206 28.92 15.63 -10.21
C SER A 206 29.33 14.33 -9.54
N ALA A 207 28.36 13.48 -9.20
CA ALA A 207 28.63 12.14 -8.73
C ALA A 207 29.24 11.23 -9.82
N LEU A 208 29.10 11.61 -11.09
CA LEU A 208 29.59 10.84 -12.24
C LEU A 208 31.08 11.09 -12.52
N THR A 209 31.52 12.35 -12.47
CA THR A 209 32.90 12.73 -12.86
C THR A 209 33.73 13.35 -11.75
N GLY A 210 33.12 13.75 -10.63
CA GLY A 210 33.76 14.51 -9.57
C GLY A 210 34.00 15.99 -9.90
N GLU A 211 33.59 16.47 -11.08
CA GLU A 211 33.77 17.86 -11.51
C GLU A 211 32.62 18.75 -11.01
N LYS A 212 32.83 20.07 -10.98
CA LYS A 212 31.76 21.04 -10.70
C LYS A 212 30.83 21.15 -11.92
N PRO A 213 29.53 20.82 -11.80
CA PRO A 213 28.60 20.94 -12.92
C PRO A 213 28.22 22.40 -13.20
N ILE A 214 27.79 22.67 -14.43
CA ILE A 214 27.24 23.97 -14.86
C ILE A 214 25.72 23.91 -14.92
N MET A 215 25.05 25.06 -15.01
CA MET A 215 23.60 25.13 -15.18
C MET A 215 23.25 25.36 -16.65
N LYS A 216 22.35 24.55 -17.18
CA LYS A 216 21.79 24.72 -18.53
C LYS A 216 20.26 24.73 -18.47
N PRO A 217 19.59 25.54 -19.31
CA PRO A 217 18.13 25.52 -19.38
C PRO A 217 17.67 24.21 -20.01
N VAL A 218 16.62 23.62 -19.45
CA VAL A 218 15.93 22.43 -19.97
C VAL A 218 14.44 22.71 -20.00
N THR A 219 13.85 22.53 -21.17
CA THR A 219 12.40 22.61 -21.35
C THR A 219 11.79 21.23 -21.14
N ASN A 220 10.81 21.15 -20.24
CA ASN A 220 10.07 19.92 -19.96
C ASN A 220 8.57 20.17 -20.05
N TRP A 221 7.80 19.11 -20.26
CA TRP A 221 6.35 19.12 -20.19
C TRP A 221 5.88 18.96 -18.75
N TYR A 222 4.92 19.81 -18.38
CA TYR A 222 4.23 19.80 -17.10
C TYR A 222 2.73 19.61 -17.33
N PHE A 223 2.09 18.91 -16.41
CA PHE A 223 0.64 18.85 -16.29
C PHE A 223 0.13 20.10 -15.56
N LYS A 224 -0.95 20.69 -16.09
CA LYS A 224 -1.63 21.87 -15.53
C LYS A 224 -2.46 21.54 -14.28
N LEU A 225 -1.82 20.94 -13.26
CA LEU A 225 -2.48 20.44 -12.06
C LEU A 225 -3.32 21.49 -11.32
N ARG A 226 -2.89 22.76 -11.34
CA ARG A 226 -3.60 23.86 -10.67
C ARG A 226 -4.98 24.15 -11.27
N ASP A 227 -5.18 23.85 -12.55
CA ASP A 227 -6.49 24.05 -13.21
C ASP A 227 -7.58 23.13 -12.62
N TYR A 228 -7.17 22.10 -11.87
CA TYR A 228 -8.05 21.13 -11.22
C TYR A 228 -8.30 21.41 -9.74
N GLU A 229 -7.78 22.51 -9.17
CA GLU A 229 -7.87 22.80 -7.72
C GLU A 229 -9.32 22.73 -7.20
N LYS A 230 -10.27 23.35 -7.91
CA LYS A 230 -11.69 23.32 -7.52
C LYS A 230 -12.27 21.91 -7.55
N LEU A 231 -12.00 21.14 -8.60
CA LEU A 231 -12.46 19.75 -8.71
C LEU A 231 -11.82 18.85 -7.66
N MET A 232 -10.58 19.14 -7.27
CA MET A 232 -9.92 18.45 -6.15
C MET A 232 -10.57 18.78 -4.81
N GLN A 233 -11.04 20.00 -4.60
CA GLN A 233 -11.83 20.36 -3.41
C GLN A 233 -13.17 19.62 -3.38
N GLU A 234 -13.85 19.50 -4.53
CA GLU A 234 -15.07 18.71 -4.68
C GLU A 234 -14.80 17.21 -4.41
N TRP A 235 -13.73 16.66 -4.97
CA TRP A 235 -13.28 15.28 -4.70
C TRP A 235 -13.02 15.04 -3.21
N VAL A 236 -12.32 15.95 -2.53
CA VAL A 236 -12.10 15.89 -1.08
C VAL A 236 -13.43 15.88 -0.31
N ALA A 237 -14.41 16.67 -0.74
CA ALA A 237 -15.74 16.69 -0.12
C ALA A 237 -16.47 15.35 -0.29
N GLU A 238 -16.33 14.68 -1.44
CA GLU A 238 -16.87 13.32 -1.63
C GLU A 238 -16.13 12.29 -0.75
N LEU A 239 -14.80 12.35 -0.67
CA LEU A 239 -14.01 11.48 0.20
C LEU A 239 -14.40 11.61 1.68
N GLN A 240 -14.79 12.81 2.14
CA GLN A 240 -15.23 13.03 3.51
C GLN A 240 -16.58 12.39 3.85
N LYS A 241 -17.43 12.15 2.84
CA LYS A 241 -18.74 11.49 3.03
C LYS A 241 -18.59 9.98 3.21
N ASP A 242 -17.57 9.38 2.59
CA ASP A 242 -17.30 7.95 2.70
C ASP A 242 -16.55 7.62 4.01
N LYS A 243 -17.27 6.96 4.93
CA LYS A 243 -16.73 6.56 6.24
C LYS A 243 -15.67 5.44 6.16
N ALA A 244 -15.51 4.81 5.00
CA ALA A 244 -14.43 3.84 4.77
C ALA A 244 -13.10 4.54 4.43
N ILE A 245 -13.13 5.77 3.94
CA ILE A 245 -11.92 6.55 3.63
C ILE A 245 -11.29 7.06 4.93
N ARG A 246 -9.99 6.80 5.08
CA ARG A 246 -9.24 7.17 6.28
C ARG A 246 -9.03 8.68 6.33
N PRO A 247 -9.18 9.32 7.51
CA PRO A 247 -9.00 10.77 7.63
C PRO A 247 -7.64 11.29 7.16
N VAL A 248 -6.58 10.50 7.27
CA VAL A 248 -5.25 10.88 6.78
C VAL A 248 -5.27 11.22 5.29
N VAL A 249 -6.07 10.53 4.47
CA VAL A 249 -6.14 10.73 3.02
C VAL A 249 -6.63 12.14 2.68
N TRP A 250 -7.87 12.46 3.06
CA TRP A 250 -8.47 13.75 2.70
C TRP A 250 -7.84 14.92 3.48
N LYS A 251 -7.32 14.70 4.70
CA LYS A 251 -6.56 15.73 5.43
C LYS A 251 -5.27 16.08 4.71
N THR A 252 -4.49 15.08 4.30
CA THR A 252 -3.23 15.30 3.59
C THR A 252 -3.48 15.94 2.24
N ILE A 253 -4.52 15.51 1.49
CA ILE A 253 -4.90 16.19 0.23
C ILE A 253 -5.23 17.67 0.49
N GLY A 254 -6.09 17.94 1.48
CA GLY A 254 -6.50 19.30 1.83
C GLY A 254 -5.36 20.21 2.30
N GLU A 255 -4.23 19.67 2.75
CA GLU A 255 -3.04 20.48 3.07
C GLU A 255 -2.40 21.08 1.81
N PHE A 256 -2.48 20.42 0.66
CA PHE A 256 -1.93 20.90 -0.61
C PHE A 256 -2.90 21.79 -1.40
N LEU A 257 -4.19 21.77 -1.06
CA LEU A 257 -5.22 22.65 -1.66
C LEU A 257 -5.32 24.01 -0.96
N LYS A 258 -4.34 24.36 -0.11
CA LYS A 258 -4.28 25.65 0.56
C LYS A 258 -3.65 26.71 -0.35
N PRO A 259 -3.98 28.00 -0.12
CA PRO A 259 -3.31 29.10 -0.80
C PRO A 259 -1.79 29.03 -0.63
N PRO A 260 -1.02 29.49 -1.62
CA PRO A 260 0.43 29.62 -1.50
C PRO A 260 0.79 30.59 -0.36
N VAL A 261 1.64 30.14 0.55
CA VAL A 261 2.09 30.93 1.71
C VAL A 261 3.60 30.85 1.87
N ILE A 262 4.17 31.91 2.44
CA ILE A 262 5.57 32.00 2.84
C ILE A 262 5.63 32.31 4.34
N TYR A 263 6.33 31.47 5.09
CA TYR A 263 6.66 31.65 6.49
C TYR A 263 8.02 32.33 6.62
N ILE A 264 8.05 33.50 7.26
CA ILE A 264 9.26 34.30 7.45
C ILE A 264 9.51 34.43 8.96
N LYS A 265 10.74 34.18 9.42
CA LYS A 265 11.07 34.35 10.84
C LYS A 265 10.92 35.82 11.26
N ARG A 266 10.47 36.05 12.49
CA ARG A 266 10.27 37.41 13.03
C ARG A 266 11.53 38.27 13.04
N GLU A 267 12.71 37.67 13.13
CA GLU A 267 13.98 38.39 13.04
C GLU A 267 14.16 39.16 11.71
N PHE A 268 13.46 38.74 10.65
CA PHE A 268 13.48 39.41 9.34
C PHE A 268 12.31 40.37 9.12
N GLU A 269 11.44 40.60 10.11
CA GLU A 269 10.20 41.35 9.93
C GLU A 269 10.42 42.78 9.48
N GLU A 270 11.34 43.51 10.11
CA GLU A 270 11.71 44.88 9.71
C GLU A 270 12.25 44.93 8.27
N LYS A 271 13.10 43.96 7.91
CA LYS A 271 13.67 43.84 6.55
C LYS A 271 12.62 43.45 5.52
N TYR A 272 11.67 42.60 5.88
CA TYR A 272 10.54 42.28 5.02
C TYR A 272 9.65 43.51 4.81
N LEU A 273 9.33 44.26 5.88
CA LEU A 273 8.49 45.46 5.79
C LEU A 273 9.08 46.53 4.87
N SER A 274 10.41 46.67 4.82
CA SER A 274 11.06 47.60 3.88
C SER A 274 11.03 47.14 2.42
N LEU A 275 10.83 45.83 2.17
CA LEU A 275 10.73 45.24 0.83
C LEU A 275 9.29 44.99 0.38
N LYS A 276 8.31 45.10 1.29
CA LYS A 276 6.91 44.72 1.07
C LYS A 276 6.30 45.34 -0.18
N GLU A 277 6.54 46.63 -0.42
CA GLU A 277 6.01 47.37 -1.57
C GLU A 277 6.62 46.93 -2.91
N GLN A 278 7.73 46.20 -2.91
CA GLN A 278 8.37 45.64 -4.10
C GLN A 278 7.83 44.25 -4.46
N MET A 279 7.07 43.63 -3.56
CA MET A 279 6.51 42.29 -3.75
C MET A 279 5.13 42.36 -4.40
N PRO A 280 4.70 41.30 -5.11
CA PRO A 280 3.31 41.16 -5.56
C PRO A 280 2.30 41.30 -4.42
N ALA A 281 1.04 41.59 -4.75
CA ALA A 281 -0.02 41.74 -3.76
C ALA A 281 -0.15 40.48 -2.88
N HIS A 282 -0.11 40.67 -1.57
CA HIS A 282 -0.17 39.59 -0.60
C HIS A 282 -0.78 40.05 0.73
N ARG A 283 -1.27 39.09 1.50
CA ARG A 283 -1.83 39.31 2.83
C ARG A 283 -0.77 39.01 3.87
N TYR A 284 -0.50 39.96 4.76
CA TYR A 284 0.30 39.73 5.96
C TYR A 284 -0.59 39.13 7.05
N LEU A 285 -0.29 37.92 7.49
CA LEU A 285 -1.01 37.21 8.53
C LEU A 285 -0.19 37.26 9.82
N GLU A 286 -0.63 38.10 10.76
CA GLU A 286 0.06 38.28 12.02
C GLU A 286 -0.15 37.07 12.95
N GLU A 287 0.94 36.52 13.47
CA GLU A 287 0.92 35.40 14.42
C GLU A 287 1.75 35.74 15.66
N PRO A 288 1.24 36.57 16.61
CA PRO A 288 2.04 37.22 17.66
C PRO A 288 2.85 36.28 18.55
N LYS A 289 2.36 35.05 18.73
CA LYS A 289 2.94 34.03 19.61
C LYS A 289 3.84 33.03 18.88
N LYS A 290 4.05 33.18 17.57
CA LYS A 290 4.88 32.29 16.76
C LYS A 290 6.23 32.93 16.43
N PRO A 291 7.30 32.11 16.26
CA PRO A 291 8.63 32.59 15.89
C PRO A 291 8.71 33.09 14.43
N SER A 292 7.64 32.91 13.65
CA SER A 292 7.50 33.38 12.28
C SER A 292 6.15 34.06 12.08
N PHE A 293 6.08 34.98 11.12
CA PHE A 293 4.85 35.48 10.53
C PHE A 293 4.63 34.84 9.15
N THR A 294 3.41 34.94 8.63
CA THR A 294 3.04 34.32 7.36
C THR A 294 2.60 35.39 6.37
N ILE A 295 3.04 35.30 5.12
CA ILE A 295 2.46 36.06 4.01
C ILE A 295 1.78 35.10 3.05
N GLU A 296 0.58 35.45 2.60
CA GLU A 296 -0.28 34.62 1.77
C GLU A 296 -0.58 35.30 0.44
N PHE A 297 -0.55 34.50 -0.65
CA PHE A 297 -0.77 34.96 -2.01
C PHE A 297 -2.01 34.27 -2.60
N ASP A 298 -2.68 34.97 -3.52
CA ASP A 298 -3.81 34.38 -4.25
C ASP A 298 -3.33 33.53 -5.44
N ALA A 299 -2.11 33.78 -5.95
CA ALA A 299 -1.54 33.05 -7.09
C ALA A 299 -0.11 32.57 -6.81
N LEU A 300 0.21 31.36 -7.27
CA LEU A 300 1.55 30.78 -7.13
C LEU A 300 2.66 31.62 -7.81
N PRO A 301 2.48 32.17 -9.03
CA PRO A 301 3.52 33.01 -9.65
C PRO A 301 3.89 34.24 -8.82
N ASP A 302 2.94 34.80 -8.08
CA ASP A 302 3.16 35.92 -7.17
C ASP A 302 3.98 35.49 -5.95
N CYS A 303 3.66 34.32 -5.39
CA CYS A 303 4.44 33.69 -4.33
C CYS A 303 5.87 33.38 -4.79
N ASP A 304 6.06 32.88 -6.02
CA ASP A 304 7.38 32.60 -6.59
C ASP A 304 8.19 33.89 -6.82
N ALA A 305 7.54 34.97 -7.27
CA ALA A 305 8.18 36.27 -7.41
C ALA A 305 8.59 36.87 -6.06
N ALA A 306 7.76 36.74 -5.03
CA ALA A 306 8.13 37.15 -3.68
C ALA A 306 9.29 36.30 -3.12
N CYS A 307 9.30 34.99 -3.35
CA CYS A 307 10.41 34.11 -3.00
C CYS A 307 11.75 34.58 -3.58
N ARG A 308 11.78 35.01 -4.86
CA ARG A 308 12.98 35.58 -5.50
C ARG A 308 13.47 36.83 -4.78
N ILE A 309 12.57 37.79 -4.52
CA ILE A 309 12.91 39.04 -3.80
C ILE A 309 13.47 38.73 -2.41
N LEU A 310 12.85 37.81 -1.66
CA LEU A 310 13.32 37.40 -0.33
C LEU A 310 14.72 36.78 -0.40
N THR A 311 14.95 35.89 -1.37
CA THR A 311 16.24 35.21 -1.57
C THR A 311 17.35 36.19 -1.92
N GLU A 312 17.12 37.08 -2.89
CA GLU A 312 18.08 38.11 -3.33
C GLU A 312 18.46 39.06 -2.19
N ASN A 313 17.56 39.25 -1.23
CA ASN A 313 17.77 40.07 -0.06
C ASN A 313 18.20 39.27 1.19
N GLY A 314 18.55 37.99 1.05
CA GLY A 314 19.05 37.17 2.16
C GLY A 314 18.05 37.00 3.32
N ILE A 315 16.74 37.08 3.05
CA ILE A 315 15.69 36.77 4.02
C ILE A 315 15.40 35.28 3.95
N ARG A 316 15.45 34.61 5.11
CA ARG A 316 15.11 33.19 5.18
C ARG A 316 13.61 33.00 5.32
N TYR A 317 13.11 32.07 4.52
CA TYR A 317 11.71 31.70 4.53
C TYR A 317 11.52 30.19 4.33
N ARG A 318 10.30 29.73 4.59
CA ARG A 318 9.80 28.41 4.17
C ARG A 318 8.48 28.62 3.44
N THR A 319 8.22 27.83 2.41
CA THR A 319 6.91 27.84 1.74
C THR A 319 5.95 26.84 2.40
N GLY A 320 4.65 27.12 2.32
CA GLY A 320 3.61 26.16 2.69
C GLY A 320 3.36 25.12 1.60
N LYS A 321 2.60 24.09 1.96
CA LYS A 321 2.08 23.13 0.98
C LYS A 321 1.01 23.84 0.13
N THR A 322 1.16 23.76 -1.18
CA THR A 322 0.21 24.26 -2.17
C THR A 322 0.38 23.44 -3.46
N LEU A 323 -0.57 23.54 -4.38
CA LEU A 323 -0.45 22.89 -5.69
C LEU A 323 0.59 23.62 -6.55
N VAL A 324 1.54 22.86 -7.06
CA VAL A 324 2.55 23.33 -8.02
C VAL A 324 2.38 22.59 -9.35
N PRO A 325 2.86 23.15 -10.48
CA PRO A 325 2.88 22.43 -11.75
C PRO A 325 3.56 21.06 -11.59
N PHE A 326 2.96 20.01 -12.15
CA PHE A 326 3.44 18.64 -11.98
C PHE A 326 4.27 18.21 -13.19
N ARG A 327 5.58 18.02 -13.00
CA ARG A 327 6.52 17.66 -14.09
C ARG A 327 6.21 16.27 -14.62
N LEU A 328 6.00 16.14 -15.94
CA LEU A 328 5.74 14.86 -16.60
C LEU A 328 6.97 14.28 -17.30
N THR A 329 7.85 15.13 -17.83
CA THR A 329 9.01 14.68 -18.59
C THR A 329 10.32 15.19 -17.99
N GLY A 330 11.40 14.48 -18.26
CA GLY A 330 12.77 14.78 -17.90
C GLY A 330 13.73 14.42 -19.01
N ASN A 331 15.01 14.41 -18.69
CA ASN A 331 16.13 14.16 -19.60
C ASN A 331 17.03 13.05 -19.05
N ILE A 332 16.44 12.08 -18.34
CA ILE A 332 17.15 10.91 -17.82
C ILE A 332 17.27 9.88 -18.95
N GLU A 333 18.45 9.29 -19.14
CA GLU A 333 18.71 8.29 -20.17
C GLU A 333 17.89 7.00 -19.96
N TRP A 334 17.76 6.55 -18.70
CA TRP A 334 16.96 5.38 -18.32
C TRP A 334 15.53 5.77 -17.93
N GLY A 335 14.63 5.73 -18.92
CA GLY A 335 13.21 6.06 -18.77
C GLY A 335 12.37 5.59 -19.97
N VAL A 336 11.05 5.74 -19.89
CA VAL A 336 10.19 5.61 -21.07
C VAL A 336 10.42 6.84 -21.96
N PRO A 337 10.72 6.70 -23.26
CA PRO A 337 10.82 7.87 -24.16
C PRO A 337 9.51 8.66 -24.17
N ALA A 338 9.60 9.99 -24.04
CA ALA A 338 8.43 10.87 -24.16
C ALA A 338 8.11 11.12 -25.65
N PRO A 339 6.85 11.38 -26.01
CA PRO A 339 6.49 11.76 -27.38
C PRO A 339 7.15 13.09 -27.77
N VAL A 340 7.51 13.22 -29.05
CA VAL A 340 7.98 14.49 -29.62
C VAL A 340 6.79 15.41 -29.82
N LEU A 341 6.70 16.44 -28.99
CA LEU A 341 5.62 17.42 -28.99
C LEU A 341 6.21 18.82 -29.18
N GLU A 342 5.66 19.59 -30.12
CA GLU A 342 6.09 20.98 -30.42
C GLU A 342 7.61 21.12 -30.62
N GLY A 343 8.23 20.14 -31.30
CA GLY A 343 9.67 20.13 -31.58
C GLY A 343 10.56 19.86 -30.36
N THR A 344 9.99 19.54 -29.20
CA THR A 344 10.75 19.12 -28.02
C THR A 344 11.05 17.63 -28.11
N GLU A 345 12.34 17.29 -28.22
CA GLU A 345 12.84 15.94 -28.46
C GLU A 345 13.79 15.46 -27.35
N GLY A 346 14.09 14.17 -27.33
CA GLY A 346 15.10 13.60 -26.42
C GLY A 346 14.71 13.56 -24.94
N LEU A 347 13.43 13.74 -24.63
CA LEU A 347 12.90 13.65 -23.27
C LEU A 347 12.47 12.23 -22.93
N THR A 348 12.51 11.90 -21.64
CA THR A 348 11.92 10.69 -21.05
C THR A 348 10.80 11.06 -20.09
N VAL A 349 9.84 10.18 -19.91
CA VAL A 349 8.77 10.34 -18.93
C VAL A 349 9.35 10.17 -17.54
N TRP A 350 9.00 11.10 -16.65
CA TRP A 350 9.46 11.08 -15.27
C TRP A 350 8.82 9.90 -14.51
N VAL A 351 9.60 9.26 -13.65
CA VAL A 351 9.21 8.02 -12.95
C VAL A 351 7.95 8.19 -12.09
N TRP A 352 7.85 9.32 -11.39
CA TRP A 352 6.70 9.59 -10.50
C TRP A 352 5.36 9.61 -11.25
N PRO A 353 5.20 10.32 -12.40
CA PRO A 353 4.01 10.21 -13.23
C PRO A 353 3.74 8.80 -13.77
N GLU A 354 4.72 8.15 -14.42
CA GLU A 354 4.43 6.90 -15.14
C GLU A 354 4.00 5.75 -14.22
N SER A 355 4.57 5.73 -13.01
CA SER A 355 4.21 4.74 -12.00
C SER A 355 2.75 4.82 -11.56
N LEU A 356 2.06 5.96 -11.77
CA LEU A 356 0.64 6.12 -11.41
C LEU A 356 -0.29 5.38 -12.38
N TRP A 357 0.03 5.36 -13.68
CA TRP A 357 -0.75 4.59 -14.65
C TRP A 357 -0.15 3.22 -14.98
N ALA A 358 1.04 2.88 -14.47
CA ALA A 358 1.61 1.56 -14.60
C ALA A 358 0.65 0.42 -14.20
N PRO A 359 -0.14 0.50 -13.10
CA PRO A 359 -1.13 -0.52 -12.77
C PRO A 359 -2.18 -0.79 -13.87
N ILE A 360 -2.55 0.22 -14.67
CA ILE A 360 -3.44 0.05 -15.82
C ILE A 360 -2.73 -0.79 -16.89
N SER A 361 -1.49 -0.41 -17.25
CA SER A 361 -0.71 -1.19 -18.23
C SER A 361 -0.41 -2.62 -17.77
N PHE A 362 -0.25 -2.85 -16.46
CA PHE A 362 -0.09 -4.19 -15.90
C PHE A 362 -1.41 -4.97 -15.92
N THR A 363 -2.56 -4.31 -15.75
CA THR A 363 -3.87 -4.92 -15.96
C THR A 363 -4.03 -5.37 -17.42
N GLN A 364 -3.63 -4.53 -18.38
CA GLN A 364 -3.63 -4.89 -19.81
C GLN A 364 -2.72 -6.08 -20.09
N ALA A 365 -1.49 -6.09 -19.55
CA ALA A 365 -0.55 -7.19 -19.71
C ALA A 365 -1.07 -8.50 -19.10
N TYR A 366 -1.72 -8.42 -17.93
CA TYR A 366 -2.35 -9.58 -17.31
C TYR A 366 -3.47 -10.13 -18.19
N LEU A 367 -4.38 -9.27 -18.65
CA LEU A 367 -5.49 -9.68 -19.52
C LEU A 367 -4.99 -10.30 -20.82
N GLU A 368 -3.99 -9.70 -21.47
CA GLU A 368 -3.34 -10.26 -22.66
C GLU A 368 -2.76 -11.65 -22.37
N SER A 369 -2.11 -11.85 -21.22
CA SER A 369 -1.56 -13.15 -20.81
C SER A 369 -2.64 -14.22 -20.59
N GLN A 370 -3.89 -13.82 -20.35
CA GLN A 370 -5.05 -14.71 -20.24
C GLN A 370 -5.79 -14.89 -21.58
N GLY A 371 -5.24 -14.38 -22.69
CA GLY A 371 -5.89 -14.44 -24.01
C GLY A 371 -7.05 -13.46 -24.19
N GLN A 372 -7.21 -12.49 -23.30
CA GLN A 372 -8.22 -11.43 -23.40
C GLN A 372 -7.66 -10.22 -24.17
N PRO A 373 -8.50 -9.45 -24.87
CA PRO A 373 -8.06 -8.20 -25.49
C PRO A 373 -7.59 -7.21 -24.42
N ARG A 374 -6.55 -6.43 -24.72
CA ARG A 374 -5.99 -5.46 -23.77
C ARG A 374 -7.06 -4.48 -23.30
N GLU A 375 -7.93 -4.04 -24.20
CA GLU A 375 -9.05 -3.12 -23.99
C GLU A 375 -10.02 -3.57 -22.89
N ALA A 376 -10.07 -4.86 -22.55
CA ALA A 376 -10.89 -5.36 -21.45
C ALA A 376 -10.49 -4.77 -20.07
N TYR A 377 -9.33 -4.08 -19.96
CA TYR A 377 -9.01 -3.31 -18.77
C TYR A 377 -10.09 -2.27 -18.43
N LYS A 378 -10.84 -1.77 -19.42
CA LYS A 378 -11.92 -0.81 -19.23
C LYS A 378 -13.08 -1.36 -18.40
N ASP A 379 -13.33 -2.67 -18.45
CA ASP A 379 -14.35 -3.32 -17.61
C ASP A 379 -14.00 -3.24 -16.12
N TYR A 380 -12.73 -3.01 -15.79
CA TYR A 380 -12.21 -2.97 -14.43
C TYR A 380 -11.86 -1.55 -13.97
N TRP A 381 -11.40 -0.69 -14.88
CA TRP A 381 -10.92 0.67 -14.57
C TRP A 381 -11.91 1.77 -14.96
N CYS A 382 -12.84 1.48 -15.88
CA CYS A 382 -13.73 2.49 -16.46
C CYS A 382 -15.22 2.24 -16.21
N SER A 383 -15.60 1.06 -15.71
CA SER A 383 -17.01 0.75 -15.45
C SER A 383 -17.48 1.19 -14.06
N LYS A 384 -18.72 1.68 -13.97
CA LYS A 384 -19.39 2.04 -12.70
C LYS A 384 -19.67 0.84 -11.81
N ASP A 385 -19.71 -0.37 -12.37
CA ASP A 385 -19.89 -1.60 -11.58
C ASP A 385 -18.56 -2.16 -11.03
N ALA A 386 -17.43 -1.55 -11.39
CA ALA A 386 -16.10 -1.89 -10.93
C ALA A 386 -15.57 -0.88 -9.91
N LYS A 387 -14.61 -1.31 -9.08
CA LYS A 387 -13.92 -0.41 -8.14
C LYS A 387 -12.43 -0.70 -8.06
N VAL A 388 -11.63 0.37 -8.09
CA VAL A 388 -10.17 0.30 -7.94
C VAL A 388 -9.81 0.63 -6.49
N TYR A 389 -9.02 -0.21 -5.85
CA TYR A 389 -8.51 -0.04 -4.49
C TYR A 389 -6.98 0.03 -4.50
N GLN A 390 -6.42 1.17 -4.11
CA GLN A 390 -4.97 1.40 -4.17
C GLN A 390 -4.35 1.41 -2.78
N PHE A 391 -3.60 0.36 -2.45
CA PHE A 391 -2.89 0.26 -1.18
C PHE A 391 -1.53 0.95 -1.27
N ILE A 392 -1.36 2.00 -0.47
CA ILE A 392 -0.17 2.84 -0.47
C ILE A 392 0.30 3.15 0.97
N GLY A 393 1.55 3.58 1.11
CA GLY A 393 2.00 4.28 2.31
C GLY A 393 1.56 5.74 2.30
N GLN A 394 1.37 6.34 3.48
CA GLN A 394 0.88 7.73 3.60
C GLN A 394 1.74 8.78 2.88
N ASP A 395 3.03 8.51 2.68
CA ASP A 395 3.93 9.43 1.98
C ASP A 395 3.57 9.59 0.48
N ASN A 396 2.81 8.64 -0.08
CA ASN A 396 2.38 8.68 -1.48
C ASN A 396 1.01 9.34 -1.70
N ILE A 397 0.36 9.87 -0.65
CA ILE A 397 -0.99 10.48 -0.77
C ILE A 397 -0.99 11.66 -1.75
N TYR A 398 0.09 12.43 -1.88
CA TYR A 398 0.15 13.49 -2.88
C TYR A 398 -0.03 12.94 -4.31
N PHE A 399 0.69 11.87 -4.65
CA PHE A 399 0.67 11.34 -6.01
C PHE A 399 -0.68 10.67 -6.34
N TYR A 400 -1.17 9.79 -5.48
CA TYR A 400 -2.41 9.03 -5.71
C TYR A 400 -3.68 9.80 -5.31
N GLY A 401 -3.57 10.81 -4.46
CA GLY A 401 -4.69 11.61 -3.97
C GLY A 401 -4.86 12.96 -4.65
N ILE A 402 -3.87 13.40 -5.45
CA ILE A 402 -3.89 14.68 -6.15
C ILE A 402 -3.50 14.51 -7.61
N ALA A 403 -2.25 14.10 -7.88
CA ALA A 403 -1.74 14.07 -9.24
C ALA A 403 -2.52 13.08 -10.13
N GLU A 404 -2.71 11.85 -9.67
CA GLU A 404 -3.44 10.81 -10.40
C GLU A 404 -4.93 11.17 -10.62
N PRO A 405 -5.74 11.52 -9.58
CA PRO A 405 -7.14 11.90 -9.79
C PRO A 405 -7.30 13.07 -10.75
N ALA A 406 -6.46 14.11 -10.63
CA ALA A 406 -6.51 15.25 -11.54
C ALA A 406 -6.16 14.85 -12.98
N MET A 407 -5.16 13.98 -13.19
CA MET A 407 -4.87 13.44 -14.52
C MET A 407 -6.02 12.56 -15.06
N TRP A 408 -6.75 11.83 -14.20
CA TRP A 408 -7.91 11.04 -14.63
C TRP A 408 -9.05 11.95 -15.06
N MET A 409 -9.30 13.03 -14.31
CA MET A 409 -10.24 14.08 -14.70
C MET A 409 -9.82 14.72 -16.02
N ALA A 410 -8.52 14.94 -16.23
CA ALA A 410 -7.98 15.47 -17.48
C ALA A 410 -8.19 14.55 -18.68
N GLN A 411 -8.22 13.23 -18.45
CA GLN A 411 -8.44 12.27 -19.53
C GLN A 411 -9.87 12.19 -20.06
N GLN A 412 -10.86 12.65 -19.29
CA GLN A 412 -12.27 12.59 -19.69
C GLN A 412 -12.49 13.27 -21.06
N ALA A 413 -13.38 12.71 -21.89
CA ALA A 413 -13.68 13.26 -23.20
C ALA A 413 -14.42 14.61 -23.14
N SER A 414 -15.29 14.80 -22.13
CA SER A 414 -16.03 16.05 -21.93
C SER A 414 -15.10 17.23 -21.65
N ALA A 415 -15.44 18.43 -22.12
CA ALA A 415 -14.74 19.66 -21.73
C ALA A 415 -15.04 20.03 -20.26
N GLU A 416 -16.27 19.78 -19.81
CA GLU A 416 -16.67 19.90 -18.41
C GLU A 416 -16.22 18.65 -17.65
N LYS A 417 -15.15 18.81 -16.86
CA LYS A 417 -14.57 17.73 -16.06
C LYS A 417 -15.33 17.55 -14.75
N THR A 418 -15.37 16.32 -14.24
CA THR A 418 -16.04 15.98 -12.97
C THR A 418 -15.20 15.01 -12.15
N CYS A 419 -15.35 15.05 -10.82
CA CYS A 419 -14.78 14.04 -9.92
C CYS A 419 -15.65 12.76 -9.81
N ASP A 420 -16.78 12.70 -10.53
CA ASP A 420 -17.62 11.50 -10.74
C ASP A 420 -17.65 11.14 -12.24
N PRO A 421 -16.60 10.46 -12.76
CA PRO A 421 -16.44 10.23 -14.20
C PRO A 421 -17.58 9.36 -14.77
N PRO A 422 -18.11 9.63 -15.98
CA PRO A 422 -19.18 8.80 -16.56
C PRO A 422 -18.71 7.36 -16.88
N GLU A 423 -19.67 6.46 -17.16
CA GLU A 423 -19.37 5.09 -17.61
C GLU A 423 -18.45 5.11 -18.84
N GLY A 424 -17.41 4.26 -18.82
CA GLY A 424 -16.44 4.16 -19.91
C GLY A 424 -15.24 5.11 -19.78
N GLU A 425 -15.27 6.06 -18.85
CA GLU A 425 -14.12 6.89 -18.46
C GLU A 425 -13.42 6.31 -17.22
N LEU A 426 -12.13 6.65 -17.03
CA LEU A 426 -11.37 6.19 -15.87
C LEU A 426 -12.06 6.61 -14.56
N GLN A 427 -12.49 5.63 -13.76
CA GLN A 427 -13.16 5.87 -12.49
C GLN A 427 -12.15 6.27 -11.40
N MET A 428 -12.59 7.10 -10.46
CA MET A 428 -11.73 7.53 -9.36
C MET A 428 -11.44 6.38 -8.38
N PRO A 429 -10.18 6.17 -7.98
CA PRO A 429 -9.82 5.06 -7.11
C PRO A 429 -10.19 5.31 -5.64
N THR A 430 -10.34 4.22 -4.89
CA THR A 430 -10.35 4.23 -3.42
C THR A 430 -8.94 4.09 -2.88
N ILE A 431 -8.43 5.16 -2.28
CA ILE A 431 -7.07 5.21 -1.72
C ILE A 431 -7.07 4.60 -0.32
N VAL A 432 -6.28 3.53 -0.13
CA VAL A 432 -6.11 2.84 1.13
C VAL A 432 -4.70 3.11 1.68
N ALA A 433 -4.53 4.27 2.32
CA ALA A 433 -3.23 4.71 2.83
C ALA A 433 -2.93 4.20 4.24
N ASN A 434 -1.88 3.42 4.42
CA ASN A 434 -1.35 2.98 5.72
C ASN A 434 -0.34 3.99 6.28
N HIS A 435 -0.37 4.20 7.59
CA HIS A 435 0.68 4.94 8.31
C HIS A 435 1.98 4.12 8.36
N HIS A 436 3.08 4.77 8.77
CA HIS A 436 4.38 4.12 8.88
C HIS A 436 4.37 2.98 9.91
N ILE A 437 5.05 1.89 9.55
CA ILE A 437 5.54 0.93 10.52
C ILE A 437 6.90 1.43 11.04
N LEU A 438 6.97 1.67 12.34
CA LEU A 438 8.22 2.05 13.01
C LEU A 438 9.03 0.79 13.32
N PHE A 439 10.34 0.92 13.43
CA PHE A 439 11.21 -0.16 13.88
C PHE A 439 11.84 0.27 15.20
N LEU A 440 11.57 -0.48 16.27
CA LEU A 440 12.04 -0.15 17.63
C LEU A 440 11.71 1.30 18.03
N ASP A 441 10.44 1.68 17.81
CA ASP A 441 9.85 3.01 18.10
C ASP A 441 10.46 4.17 17.31
N LYS A 442 11.31 3.89 16.33
CA LYS A 442 11.96 4.89 15.49
C LYS A 442 11.60 4.68 14.02
N LYS A 443 11.70 5.74 13.23
CA LYS A 443 11.62 5.61 11.77
C LYS A 443 12.81 4.75 11.32
N ALA A 444 12.53 3.70 10.56
CA ALA A 444 13.57 2.82 10.05
C ALA A 444 14.61 3.62 9.26
N SER A 445 15.89 3.43 9.58
CA SER A 445 17.01 4.09 8.91
C SER A 445 18.06 3.08 8.51
N SER A 446 18.49 3.12 7.25
CA SER A 446 19.58 2.29 6.73
C SER A 446 20.96 2.68 7.27
N SER A 447 21.10 3.89 7.85
CA SER A 447 22.33 4.38 8.47
C SER A 447 22.35 4.22 10.00
N GLY A 448 21.27 3.71 10.60
CA GLY A 448 21.17 3.53 12.05
C GLY A 448 22.09 2.41 12.56
N ALA A 449 22.47 2.48 13.85
CA ALA A 449 23.27 1.45 14.51
C ALA A 449 22.57 0.08 14.53
N VAL A 450 21.24 0.07 14.72
CA VAL A 450 20.40 -1.12 14.56
C VAL A 450 19.73 -1.06 13.20
N LYS A 451 20.14 -1.97 12.30
CA LYS A 451 19.61 -2.01 10.94
C LYS A 451 18.21 -2.62 10.95
N PRO A 452 17.23 -2.00 10.24
CA PRO A 452 15.93 -2.62 10.04
C PRO A 452 16.10 -3.94 9.26
N PRO A 453 15.33 -5.00 9.62
CA PRO A 453 15.46 -6.29 8.97
C PRO A 453 14.95 -6.26 7.52
N MET A 454 15.63 -7.00 6.65
CA MET A 454 15.08 -7.32 5.33
C MET A 454 13.90 -8.29 5.49
N ALA A 455 13.00 -8.31 4.50
CA ALA A 455 11.83 -9.17 4.56
C ALA A 455 12.24 -10.65 4.55
N ASP A 456 13.24 -11.04 3.76
CA ASP A 456 13.71 -12.43 3.74
C ASP A 456 14.34 -12.83 5.08
N ASP A 457 15.07 -11.93 5.74
CA ASP A 457 15.73 -12.25 7.01
C ASP A 457 14.71 -12.60 8.12
N LEU A 458 13.53 -11.97 8.12
CA LEU A 458 12.46 -12.27 9.07
C LEU A 458 11.95 -13.71 8.93
N LEU A 459 12.01 -14.31 7.74
CA LEU A 459 11.57 -15.68 7.50
C LEU A 459 12.51 -16.71 8.13
N ASN A 460 13.68 -16.31 8.64
CA ASN A 460 14.55 -17.18 9.46
C ASN A 460 14.04 -17.35 10.89
N TYR A 461 13.02 -16.59 11.32
CA TYR A 461 12.52 -16.61 12.69
C TYR A 461 10.99 -16.77 12.79
N TYR A 462 10.27 -16.46 11.72
CA TYR A 462 8.81 -16.43 11.70
C TYR A 462 8.27 -17.13 10.46
N THR A 463 7.11 -17.78 10.59
CA THR A 463 6.36 -18.21 9.42
C THR A 463 5.72 -17.00 8.73
N PRO A 464 5.46 -17.07 7.41
CA PRO A 464 4.78 -15.98 6.71
C PRO A 464 3.41 -15.65 7.33
N GLU A 465 2.66 -16.64 7.82
CA GLU A 465 1.35 -16.39 8.46
C GLU A 465 1.47 -15.74 9.84
N GLN A 466 2.53 -16.02 10.61
CA GLN A 466 2.80 -15.28 11.86
C GLN A 466 2.99 -13.79 11.58
N LEU A 467 3.81 -13.46 10.58
CA LEU A 467 4.06 -12.06 10.18
C LEU A 467 2.82 -11.38 9.61
N ARG A 468 2.07 -12.08 8.74
CA ARG A 468 0.81 -11.55 8.19
C ARG A 468 -0.19 -11.21 9.30
N MET A 469 -0.44 -12.14 10.21
CA MET A 469 -1.37 -11.93 11.33
C MET A 469 -0.92 -10.78 12.23
N HIS A 470 0.37 -10.70 12.53
CA HIS A 470 0.93 -9.62 13.33
C HIS A 470 0.71 -8.25 12.66
N TRP A 471 1.13 -8.08 11.40
CA TRP A 471 1.02 -6.81 10.71
C TRP A 471 -0.43 -6.38 10.47
N LEU A 472 -1.34 -7.31 10.15
CA LEU A 472 -2.77 -7.01 10.04
C LEU A 472 -3.39 -6.59 11.38
N GLY A 473 -2.84 -7.08 12.49
CA GLY A 473 -3.17 -6.67 13.85
C GLY A 473 -2.62 -5.30 14.24
N LEU A 474 -1.57 -4.80 13.56
CA LEU A 474 -1.09 -3.44 13.73
C LEU A 474 -2.14 -2.49 13.15
N GLY A 475 -2.69 -1.61 13.98
CA GLY A 475 -3.68 -0.60 13.59
C GLY A 475 -3.13 0.51 12.67
N LEU A 476 -2.37 0.17 11.62
CA LEU A 476 -1.70 1.08 10.69
C LEU A 476 -2.69 1.97 9.91
N GLY A 477 -3.97 1.59 9.85
CA GLY A 477 -5.02 2.48 9.34
C GLY A 477 -5.35 3.67 10.24
N GLN A 478 -4.92 3.64 11.50
CA GLN A 478 -5.23 4.66 12.51
C GLN A 478 -4.02 5.53 12.89
N ARG A 479 -2.84 4.92 12.99
CA ARG A 479 -1.61 5.58 13.43
C ARG A 479 -0.38 4.77 13.03
N SER A 480 0.79 5.40 13.09
CA SER A 480 2.05 4.66 13.03
C SER A 480 2.21 3.75 14.25
N VAL A 481 2.71 2.53 14.05
CA VAL A 481 2.88 1.52 15.09
C VAL A 481 4.26 0.89 14.98
N SER A 482 4.85 0.54 16.11
CA SER A 482 6.17 -0.08 16.20
C SER A 482 6.12 -1.58 15.91
N PHE A 483 7.08 -2.02 15.12
CA PHE A 483 7.43 -3.42 14.89
C PHE A 483 8.68 -3.74 15.70
N MET A 484 8.54 -4.70 16.62
CA MET A 484 9.55 -5.02 17.64
C MET A 484 9.88 -6.53 17.63
N PRO A 485 10.39 -7.08 16.52
CA PRO A 485 10.77 -8.49 16.46
C PRO A 485 11.88 -8.78 17.47
N LYS A 486 11.65 -9.75 18.37
CA LYS A 486 12.60 -10.10 19.45
C LYS A 486 14.02 -10.41 18.93
N PRO A 487 14.22 -11.17 17.83
CA PRO A 487 15.56 -11.47 17.30
C PRO A 487 16.36 -10.25 16.81
N TYR A 488 15.70 -9.11 16.56
CA TYR A 488 16.34 -7.87 16.10
C TYR A 488 16.25 -6.74 17.13
N ASN A 489 15.75 -7.03 18.33
CA ASN A 489 15.66 -6.05 19.40
C ASN A 489 16.77 -6.32 20.43
N PRO A 490 17.85 -5.51 20.46
CA PRO A 490 18.94 -5.71 21.42
C PRO A 490 18.50 -5.48 22.87
N ASP A 491 17.38 -4.77 23.08
CA ASP A 491 16.84 -4.45 24.40
C ASP A 491 15.72 -5.43 24.82
N ALA A 492 15.48 -6.51 24.07
CA ALA A 492 14.43 -7.46 24.40
C ALA A 492 14.78 -8.31 25.64
N ASP A 493 13.82 -8.44 26.56
CA ASP A 493 13.94 -9.37 27.68
C ASP A 493 13.89 -10.82 27.14
N PRO A 494 14.93 -11.66 27.42
CA PRO A 494 14.93 -13.06 27.02
C PRO A 494 13.74 -13.86 27.57
N ASN A 495 13.16 -13.45 28.69
CA ASN A 495 12.03 -14.13 29.33
C ASN A 495 10.67 -13.68 28.78
N GLU A 496 10.61 -12.53 28.09
CA GLU A 496 9.37 -12.07 27.49
C GLU A 496 9.07 -12.81 26.19
N GLN A 497 7.78 -13.05 25.96
CA GLN A 497 7.33 -13.61 24.70
C GLN A 497 7.53 -12.61 23.58
N ASP A 498 8.02 -13.09 22.43
CA ASP A 498 8.15 -12.25 21.25
C ASP A 498 6.79 -11.65 20.86
N PRO A 499 6.66 -10.31 20.79
CA PRO A 499 5.40 -9.67 20.46
C PRO A 499 4.91 -10.00 19.05
N VAL A 500 5.80 -10.41 18.14
CA VAL A 500 5.47 -10.72 16.74
C VAL A 500 4.71 -12.05 16.62
N ILE A 501 4.96 -13.02 17.51
CA ILE A 501 4.31 -14.33 17.39
C ILE A 501 2.93 -14.39 18.03
N LYS A 502 2.55 -13.39 18.85
CA LYS A 502 1.33 -13.41 19.67
C LYS A 502 0.07 -13.75 18.89
N ASP A 503 -0.15 -13.06 17.76
CA ASP A 503 -1.32 -13.29 16.91
C ASP A 503 -1.24 -14.63 16.18
N GLY A 504 -0.05 -15.06 15.77
CA GLY A 504 0.16 -16.38 15.17
C GLY A 504 -0.06 -17.54 16.15
N LEU A 505 0.23 -17.35 17.44
CA LEU A 505 0.01 -18.36 18.48
C LEU A 505 -1.47 -18.66 18.71
N LEU A 506 -2.38 -17.73 18.42
CA LEU A 506 -3.81 -18.02 18.39
C LEU A 506 -4.09 -19.17 17.40
N LEU A 507 -3.49 -19.10 16.21
CA LEU A 507 -3.69 -20.10 15.16
C LEU A 507 -2.95 -21.41 15.49
N SER A 508 -1.65 -21.32 15.78
CA SER A 508 -0.81 -22.50 15.99
C SER A 508 -1.19 -23.31 17.23
N ASN A 509 -1.82 -22.68 18.23
CA ASN A 509 -2.16 -23.34 19.50
C ASN A 509 -3.65 -23.58 19.64
N VAL A 510 -4.45 -22.52 19.54
CA VAL A 510 -5.88 -22.60 19.87
C VAL A 510 -6.65 -23.19 18.70
N TYR A 511 -6.46 -22.65 17.48
CA TYR A 511 -7.21 -23.11 16.33
C TYR A 511 -6.79 -24.52 15.88
N ASN A 512 -5.49 -24.81 15.80
CA ASN A 512 -4.98 -26.17 15.57
C ASN A 512 -5.53 -27.18 16.60
N ARG A 513 -5.65 -26.81 17.88
CA ARG A 513 -6.22 -27.71 18.89
C ARG A 513 -7.68 -28.03 18.57
N ILE A 514 -8.48 -27.03 18.20
CA ILE A 514 -9.88 -27.25 17.82
C ILE A 514 -9.98 -28.21 16.63
N ILE A 515 -9.23 -27.93 15.55
CA ILE A 515 -9.25 -28.74 14.33
C ILE A 515 -8.81 -30.18 14.65
N ARG A 516 -7.65 -30.37 15.27
CA ARG A 516 -7.12 -31.71 15.59
C ARG A 516 -8.06 -32.51 16.47
N THR A 517 -8.60 -31.89 17.52
CA THR A 517 -9.55 -32.57 18.41
C THR A 517 -10.80 -33.00 17.64
N ALA A 518 -11.38 -32.15 16.81
CA ALA A 518 -12.55 -32.53 15.99
C ALA A 518 -12.25 -33.70 15.05
N PHE A 519 -11.15 -33.65 14.30
CA PHE A 519 -10.73 -34.72 13.39
C PHE A 519 -10.44 -36.03 14.11
N TYR A 520 -9.66 -36.01 15.19
CA TYR A 520 -9.31 -37.24 15.93
C TYR A 520 -10.52 -37.88 16.59
N THR A 521 -11.43 -37.07 17.16
CA THR A 521 -12.66 -37.59 17.75
C THR A 521 -13.55 -38.21 16.68
N LEU A 522 -13.72 -37.56 15.52
CA LEU A 522 -14.48 -38.11 14.41
C LEU A 522 -13.88 -39.43 13.88
N GLN A 523 -12.56 -39.46 13.68
CA GLN A 523 -11.82 -40.66 13.27
C GLN A 523 -12.02 -41.83 14.24
N LYS A 524 -12.03 -41.55 15.56
CA LYS A 524 -12.25 -42.57 16.59
C LYS A 524 -13.69 -43.09 16.60
N LEU A 525 -14.67 -42.21 16.40
CA LEU A 525 -16.10 -42.56 16.53
C LEU A 525 -16.64 -43.31 15.31
N ASN A 526 -16.38 -42.81 14.09
CA ASN A 526 -17.00 -43.35 12.88
C ASN A 526 -16.05 -43.49 11.69
N GLY A 527 -14.74 -43.50 11.92
CA GLY A 527 -13.74 -43.61 10.85
C GLY A 527 -13.49 -42.30 10.08
N GLY A 528 -14.02 -41.16 10.54
CA GLY A 528 -13.74 -39.85 9.93
C GLY A 528 -14.79 -39.41 8.90
N ILE A 529 -16.02 -39.93 9.00
CA ILE A 529 -17.14 -39.53 8.16
C ILE A 529 -17.76 -38.26 8.77
N LEU A 530 -17.86 -37.18 8.00
CA LEU A 530 -18.38 -35.89 8.47
C LEU A 530 -19.82 -36.04 9.03
N PRO A 531 -20.16 -35.39 10.17
CA PRO A 531 -21.52 -35.41 10.70
C PRO A 531 -22.52 -34.75 9.75
N GLU A 532 -23.69 -35.38 9.59
CA GLU A 532 -24.79 -34.86 8.74
C GLU A 532 -25.80 -33.99 9.51
N ALA A 533 -25.68 -33.92 10.84
CA ALA A 533 -26.57 -33.13 11.69
C ALA A 533 -26.46 -31.63 11.38
N ALA A 534 -27.57 -30.90 11.46
CA ALA A 534 -27.55 -29.44 11.31
C ALA A 534 -26.92 -28.77 12.55
N PRO A 535 -26.16 -27.67 12.39
CA PRO A 535 -25.65 -26.91 13.53
C PRO A 535 -26.78 -26.29 14.35
N GLU A 536 -26.59 -26.19 15.66
CA GLU A 536 -27.56 -25.60 16.57
C GLU A 536 -27.76 -24.10 16.29
N GLU A 537 -28.99 -23.62 16.50
CA GLU A 537 -29.39 -22.23 16.23
C GLU A 537 -28.48 -21.21 16.93
N LYS A 538 -28.04 -21.50 18.16
CA LYS A 538 -27.10 -20.62 18.89
C LYS A 538 -25.75 -20.49 18.17
N ILE A 539 -25.23 -21.58 17.61
CA ILE A 539 -23.95 -21.58 16.89
C ILE A 539 -24.10 -20.80 15.58
N LEU A 540 -25.22 -20.98 14.87
CA LEU A 540 -25.56 -20.20 13.68
C LEU A 540 -25.63 -18.70 14.00
N ALA A 541 -26.27 -18.31 15.10
CA ALA A 541 -26.40 -16.92 15.52
C ALA A 541 -25.04 -16.27 15.88
N GLU A 542 -24.18 -16.98 16.62
CA GLU A 542 -22.84 -16.51 16.95
C GLU A 542 -21.95 -16.36 15.71
N ALA A 543 -22.03 -17.30 14.77
CA ALA A 543 -21.35 -17.20 13.47
C ALA A 543 -21.87 -16.04 12.63
N LYS A 544 -23.20 -15.87 12.51
CA LYS A 544 -23.82 -14.74 11.80
C LYS A 544 -23.31 -13.41 12.34
N LYS A 545 -23.22 -13.27 13.67
CA LYS A 545 -22.66 -12.06 14.28
C LYS A 545 -21.19 -11.85 13.89
N ALA A 546 -20.34 -12.86 14.03
CA ALA A 546 -18.92 -12.75 13.70
C ALA A 546 -18.69 -12.40 12.23
N VAL A 547 -19.39 -13.06 11.31
CA VAL A 547 -19.32 -12.79 9.86
C VAL A 547 -19.73 -11.36 9.54
N LEU A 548 -20.86 -10.88 10.08
CA LEU A 548 -21.35 -9.53 9.81
C LEU A 548 -20.45 -8.45 10.41
N ASP A 549 -19.86 -8.68 11.59
CA ASP A 549 -18.89 -7.75 12.19
C ASP A 549 -17.60 -7.73 11.35
N TYR A 550 -17.07 -8.89 10.96
CA TYR A 550 -15.89 -8.99 10.09
C TYR A 550 -16.11 -8.28 8.76
N GLU A 551 -17.22 -8.53 8.07
CA GLU A 551 -17.54 -7.92 6.77
C GLU A 551 -17.56 -6.40 6.86
N ARG A 552 -18.13 -5.84 7.93
CA ARG A 552 -18.16 -4.39 8.16
C ARG A 552 -16.79 -3.81 8.41
N HIS A 553 -15.95 -4.48 9.19
CA HIS A 553 -14.58 -4.05 9.43
C HIS A 553 -13.75 -4.12 8.14
N MET A 554 -13.91 -5.19 7.36
CA MET A 554 -13.23 -5.37 6.09
C MET A 554 -13.63 -4.32 5.07
N SER A 555 -14.92 -3.97 4.97
CA SER A 555 -15.42 -2.90 4.10
C SER A 555 -14.81 -1.51 4.38
N LYS A 556 -14.24 -1.32 5.58
CA LYS A 556 -13.59 -0.08 6.03
C LYS A 556 -12.07 -0.20 6.14
N PHE A 557 -11.49 -1.29 5.60
CA PHE A 557 -10.05 -1.56 5.69
C PHE A 557 -9.53 -1.58 7.13
N ALA A 558 -10.37 -2.00 8.08
CA ALA A 558 -10.07 -2.05 9.51
C ALA A 558 -9.57 -3.44 9.92
N PHE A 559 -8.48 -3.89 9.31
CA PHE A 559 -7.94 -5.26 9.45
C PHE A 559 -7.68 -5.67 10.90
N HIS A 560 -7.17 -4.77 11.75
CA HIS A 560 -7.00 -5.02 13.19
C HIS A 560 -8.30 -5.35 13.94
N GLN A 561 -9.44 -4.85 13.46
CA GLN A 561 -10.75 -5.19 14.04
C GLN A 561 -11.22 -6.56 13.53
N CYS A 562 -10.90 -6.91 12.28
CA CYS A 562 -11.11 -8.26 11.75
C CYS A 562 -10.32 -9.31 12.56
N THR A 563 -9.07 -9.02 12.95
CA THR A 563 -8.29 -9.93 13.80
C THR A 563 -8.89 -10.06 15.20
N TYR A 564 -9.50 -9.01 15.77
CA TYR A 564 -10.23 -9.11 17.05
C TYR A 564 -11.50 -9.97 16.95
N VAL A 565 -12.24 -9.88 15.85
CA VAL A 565 -13.40 -10.74 15.60
C VAL A 565 -12.96 -12.21 15.55
N LEU A 566 -11.87 -12.49 14.81
CA LEU A 566 -11.28 -13.82 14.71
C LEU A 566 -10.79 -14.37 16.05
N ASP A 567 -10.05 -13.57 16.84
CA ASP A 567 -9.60 -13.96 18.18
C ASP A 567 -10.78 -14.34 19.07
N GLY A 568 -11.80 -13.49 19.12
CA GLY A 568 -13.02 -13.76 19.89
C GLY A 568 -13.72 -15.04 19.44
N TYR A 569 -13.91 -15.21 18.13
CA TYR A 569 -14.63 -16.36 17.56
C TYR A 569 -13.89 -17.69 17.80
N ILE A 570 -12.58 -17.74 17.53
CA ILE A 570 -11.75 -18.94 17.71
C ILE A 570 -11.67 -19.32 19.20
N ARG A 571 -11.50 -18.35 20.10
CA ARG A 571 -11.49 -18.63 21.55
C ARG A 571 -12.85 -19.13 22.05
N ASN A 572 -13.94 -18.62 21.50
CA ASN A 572 -15.28 -19.12 21.83
C ASN A 572 -15.50 -20.55 21.31
N ALA A 573 -15.03 -20.88 20.11
CA ALA A 573 -15.02 -22.26 19.62
C ALA A 573 -14.20 -23.20 20.54
N SER A 574 -13.03 -22.76 21.00
CA SER A 574 -12.23 -23.54 21.97
C SER A 574 -12.94 -23.76 23.31
N LYS A 575 -13.67 -22.75 23.81
CA LYS A 575 -14.47 -22.87 25.04
C LYS A 575 -15.66 -23.81 24.83
N TYR A 576 -16.36 -23.69 23.70
CA TYR A 576 -17.46 -24.57 23.33
C TYR A 576 -16.98 -26.03 23.28
N MET A 577 -15.91 -26.31 22.53
CA MET A 577 -15.30 -27.64 22.44
C MET A 577 -15.00 -28.22 23.83
N SER A 578 -14.34 -27.44 24.69
CA SER A 578 -13.90 -27.92 26.01
C SER A 578 -15.08 -28.22 26.95
N LYS A 579 -16.23 -27.56 26.76
CA LYS A 579 -17.43 -27.75 27.58
C LYS A 579 -18.35 -28.83 27.04
N ALA A 580 -18.51 -28.88 25.71
CA ALA A 580 -19.52 -29.67 25.03
C ALA A 580 -19.01 -31.03 24.56
N LEU A 581 -17.72 -31.17 24.20
CA LEU A 581 -17.19 -32.43 23.68
C LEU A 581 -16.68 -33.29 24.83
N LYS A 582 -17.46 -34.32 25.17
CA LYS A 582 -17.16 -35.29 26.22
C LYS A 582 -17.44 -36.71 25.73
N PRO A 583 -16.56 -37.27 24.87
CA PRO A 583 -16.85 -38.50 24.15
C PRO A 583 -17.14 -39.71 25.05
N ASP A 584 -16.59 -39.72 26.27
CA ASP A 584 -16.78 -40.82 27.23
C ASP A 584 -18.05 -40.66 28.09
N GLU A 585 -18.70 -39.49 28.07
CA GLU A 585 -19.95 -39.19 28.79
C GLU A 585 -21.17 -39.05 27.84
N GLN A 586 -20.97 -39.19 26.53
CA GLN A 586 -21.97 -38.89 25.49
C GLN A 586 -22.38 -40.13 24.71
N THR A 587 -23.63 -40.16 24.29
CA THR A 587 -24.06 -41.05 23.21
C THR A 587 -23.40 -40.65 21.89
N GLU A 588 -23.29 -41.58 20.94
CA GLU A 588 -22.73 -41.29 19.62
C GLU A 588 -23.48 -40.14 18.92
N ALA A 589 -24.81 -40.12 19.01
CA ALA A 589 -25.63 -39.06 18.42
C ALA A 589 -25.34 -37.67 19.03
N GLU A 590 -25.19 -37.58 20.36
CA GLU A 590 -24.82 -36.32 21.04
C GLU A 590 -23.41 -35.86 20.62
N ALA A 591 -22.45 -36.79 20.57
CA ALA A 591 -21.10 -36.49 20.12
C ALA A 591 -21.08 -36.00 18.65
N MET A 592 -21.88 -36.61 17.77
CA MET A 592 -22.00 -36.18 16.37
C MET A 592 -22.65 -34.80 16.23
N GLN A 593 -23.62 -34.45 17.06
CA GLN A 593 -24.19 -33.10 17.09
C GLN A 593 -23.16 -32.06 17.52
N VAL A 594 -22.37 -32.34 18.56
CA VAL A 594 -21.29 -31.44 19.00
C VAL A 594 -20.21 -31.31 17.94
N LEU A 595 -19.86 -32.40 17.26
CA LEU A 595 -18.91 -32.37 16.14
C LEU A 595 -19.45 -31.57 14.95
N SER A 596 -20.74 -31.68 14.61
CA SER A 596 -21.36 -30.82 13.59
C SER A 596 -21.20 -29.34 13.92
N ASN A 597 -21.53 -28.95 15.16
CA ASN A 597 -21.33 -27.58 15.64
C ASN A 597 -19.86 -27.15 15.53
N LEU A 598 -18.91 -28.00 15.93
CA LEU A 598 -17.47 -27.71 15.85
C LEU A 598 -16.98 -27.56 14.41
N PHE A 599 -17.37 -28.45 13.50
CA PHE A 599 -17.00 -28.37 12.08
C PHE A 599 -17.58 -27.12 11.42
N TYR A 600 -18.79 -26.71 11.80
CA TYR A 600 -19.35 -25.43 11.37
C TYR A 600 -18.51 -24.25 11.88
N MET A 601 -18.16 -24.22 13.18
CA MET A 601 -17.29 -23.17 13.73
C MET A 601 -15.88 -23.17 13.08
N ILE A 602 -15.33 -24.35 12.80
CA ILE A 602 -14.05 -24.50 12.09
C ILE A 602 -14.17 -23.90 10.69
N ARG A 603 -15.23 -24.20 9.94
CA ARG A 603 -15.47 -23.62 8.61
C ARG A 603 -15.56 -22.10 8.66
N ILE A 604 -16.37 -21.54 9.56
CA ILE A 604 -16.56 -20.09 9.67
C ILE A 604 -15.24 -19.40 10.05
N ALA A 605 -14.46 -19.95 10.98
CA ALA A 605 -13.14 -19.43 11.28
C ALA A 605 -12.21 -19.53 10.05
N GLY A 606 -12.29 -20.64 9.30
CA GLY A 606 -11.49 -20.91 8.11
C GLY A 606 -11.72 -19.88 7.01
N ILE A 607 -12.96 -19.64 6.59
CA ILE A 607 -13.30 -18.66 5.54
C ILE A 607 -12.94 -17.22 5.96
N LEU A 608 -13.09 -16.86 7.24
CA LEU A 608 -12.69 -15.53 7.73
C LEU A 608 -11.15 -15.39 7.83
N LEU A 609 -10.43 -16.49 8.04
CA LEU A 609 -8.97 -16.53 8.05
C LEU A 609 -8.35 -16.64 6.65
N HIS A 610 -9.04 -17.20 5.66
CA HIS A 610 -8.48 -17.50 4.35
C HIS A 610 -7.76 -16.29 3.69
N PRO A 611 -8.29 -15.06 3.76
CA PRO A 611 -7.56 -13.89 3.27
C PRO A 611 -6.29 -13.53 4.06
N MET A 612 -6.24 -13.86 5.35
CA MET A 612 -5.19 -13.44 6.28
C MET A 612 -4.08 -14.50 6.46
N ALA A 613 -4.47 -15.77 6.52
CA ALA A 613 -3.63 -16.94 6.73
C ALA A 613 -4.00 -18.05 5.73
N PRO A 614 -3.60 -17.89 4.45
CA PRO A 614 -4.03 -18.77 3.36
C PRO A 614 -3.41 -20.18 3.41
N ILE A 615 -2.15 -20.32 3.85
CA ILE A 615 -1.44 -21.61 3.80
C ILE A 615 -2.13 -22.63 4.71
N GLY A 616 -2.43 -22.25 5.96
CA GLY A 616 -3.07 -23.14 6.91
C GLY A 616 -4.54 -23.41 6.59
N THR A 617 -5.25 -22.43 6.00
CA THR A 617 -6.66 -22.58 5.61
C THR A 617 -6.84 -23.42 4.34
N GLU A 618 -5.99 -23.26 3.33
CA GLU A 618 -5.96 -24.11 2.13
C GLU A 618 -5.57 -25.56 2.50
N LYS A 619 -4.63 -25.75 3.43
CA LYS A 619 -4.34 -27.08 3.99
C LYS A 619 -5.55 -27.68 4.73
N LEU A 620 -6.31 -26.86 5.46
CA LEU A 620 -7.55 -27.32 6.11
C LEU A 620 -8.58 -27.77 5.07
N GLN A 621 -8.79 -27.01 4.01
CA GLN A 621 -9.66 -27.38 2.88
C GLN A 621 -9.25 -28.73 2.27
N GLU A 622 -7.95 -28.96 2.05
CA GLU A 622 -7.44 -30.23 1.54
C GLU A 622 -7.83 -31.42 2.43
N TYR A 623 -7.69 -31.27 3.76
CA TYR A 623 -8.06 -32.33 4.71
C TYR A 623 -9.56 -32.52 4.85
N LEU A 624 -10.34 -31.46 4.66
CA LEU A 624 -11.79 -31.52 4.58
C LEU A 624 -12.28 -32.19 3.30
N GLN A 625 -11.42 -32.35 2.27
CA GLN A 625 -11.77 -32.88 0.96
C GLN A 625 -12.95 -32.16 0.29
N VAL A 626 -12.91 -30.82 0.30
CA VAL A 626 -13.93 -29.97 -0.32
C VAL A 626 -13.30 -29.03 -1.35
N ASP A 627 -14.09 -28.64 -2.35
CA ASP A 627 -13.64 -27.70 -3.38
C ASP A 627 -13.71 -26.23 -2.92
N ASP A 628 -13.30 -25.31 -3.81
CA ASP A 628 -13.18 -23.87 -3.53
C ASP A 628 -14.50 -23.19 -3.15
N ARG A 629 -15.66 -23.84 -3.35
CA ARG A 629 -16.96 -23.29 -2.93
C ARG A 629 -17.02 -23.07 -1.42
N ILE A 630 -16.18 -23.73 -0.62
CA ILE A 630 -16.09 -23.50 0.83
C ILE A 630 -15.75 -22.04 1.18
N TRP A 631 -15.06 -21.32 0.30
CA TRP A 631 -14.66 -19.92 0.48
C TRP A 631 -15.69 -18.90 0.00
N SER A 632 -16.78 -19.35 -0.65
CA SER A 632 -17.79 -18.44 -1.19
C SER A 632 -18.57 -17.75 -0.06
N TRP A 633 -18.70 -16.42 -0.18
CA TRP A 633 -19.51 -15.63 0.74
C TRP A 633 -21.02 -15.74 0.49
N ASP A 634 -21.44 -16.25 -0.67
CA ASP A 634 -22.86 -16.49 -0.97
C ASP A 634 -23.41 -17.66 -0.15
N THR A 635 -22.54 -18.59 0.22
CA THR A 635 -22.84 -19.78 1.04
C THR A 635 -22.16 -19.70 2.40
N ILE A 636 -21.81 -18.50 2.88
CA ILE A 636 -21.02 -18.32 4.11
C ILE A 636 -21.69 -18.92 5.35
N PHE A 637 -23.02 -19.05 5.39
CA PHE A 637 -23.75 -19.63 6.51
C PHE A 637 -24.11 -21.11 6.34
N GLU A 638 -23.71 -21.72 5.22
CA GLU A 638 -23.96 -23.15 4.97
C GLU A 638 -22.97 -24.03 5.75
N PRO A 639 -23.38 -25.22 6.23
CA PRO A 639 -22.44 -26.16 6.83
C PRO A 639 -21.52 -26.79 5.79
N ILE A 640 -20.45 -27.48 6.25
CA ILE A 640 -19.55 -28.21 5.34
C ILE A 640 -20.33 -29.25 4.52
N SER A 641 -21.35 -29.87 5.12
CA SER A 641 -22.21 -30.86 4.45
C SER A 641 -22.97 -30.31 3.23
N TYR A 642 -23.11 -29.00 3.08
CA TYR A 642 -23.67 -28.39 1.87
C TYR A 642 -22.79 -28.60 0.63
N PHE A 643 -21.46 -28.65 0.82
CA PHE A 643 -20.50 -28.79 -0.27
C PHE A 643 -20.23 -30.25 -0.65
N THR A 644 -20.73 -31.18 0.17
CA THR A 644 -20.38 -32.60 0.13
C THR A 644 -21.62 -33.48 -0.06
N GLY A 645 -21.43 -34.74 -0.42
CA GLY A 645 -22.49 -35.74 -0.42
C GLY A 645 -22.74 -36.35 0.97
N ALA A 646 -23.72 -37.25 1.05
CA ALA A 646 -23.92 -38.10 2.22
C ALA A 646 -22.67 -38.98 2.48
N LYS A 647 -22.38 -39.27 3.74
CA LYS A 647 -21.22 -40.06 4.17
C LYS A 647 -19.87 -39.53 3.65
N HIS A 648 -19.70 -38.22 3.61
CA HIS A 648 -18.45 -37.59 3.16
C HIS A 648 -17.27 -37.98 4.06
N GLN A 649 -16.24 -38.59 3.47
CA GLN A 649 -15.05 -39.07 4.18
C GLN A 649 -14.00 -37.97 4.22
N LEU A 650 -13.55 -37.59 5.41
CA LEU A 650 -12.42 -36.67 5.56
C LEU A 650 -11.09 -37.37 5.28
N LYS A 651 -10.08 -36.62 4.84
CA LYS A 651 -8.71 -37.13 4.76
C LYS A 651 -8.25 -37.52 6.16
N PHE A 652 -7.66 -38.70 6.30
CA PHE A 652 -7.10 -39.15 7.57
C PHE A 652 -6.05 -38.15 8.07
N LEU A 653 -6.22 -37.65 9.29
CA LEU A 653 -5.32 -36.74 9.98
C LEU A 653 -4.31 -37.52 10.82
N PRO A 654 -3.02 -37.54 10.44
CA PRO A 654 -1.99 -38.17 11.26
C PRO A 654 -1.82 -37.46 12.61
N PRO A 655 -1.40 -38.18 13.67
CA PRO A 655 -1.08 -37.57 14.95
C PRO A 655 -0.08 -36.42 14.79
N ARG A 656 -0.28 -35.35 15.57
CA ARG A 656 0.57 -34.14 15.61
C ARG A 656 0.63 -33.35 14.28
N THR A 657 -0.35 -33.51 13.40
CA THR A 657 -0.45 -32.66 12.20
C THR A 657 -0.95 -31.27 12.56
N ASP A 658 -0.13 -30.25 12.32
CA ASP A 658 -0.51 -28.84 12.49
C ASP A 658 -0.86 -28.20 11.13
N PHE A 659 -1.93 -27.40 11.12
CA PHE A 659 -2.38 -26.65 9.94
C PHE A 659 -1.66 -25.30 9.87
N PHE A 660 -1.55 -24.64 11.02
CA PHE A 660 -0.80 -23.39 11.20
C PHE A 660 0.46 -23.70 12.01
N THR A 661 1.64 -23.60 11.40
CA THR A 661 2.89 -24.03 12.06
C THR A 661 3.56 -22.88 12.79
N ARG A 662 4.40 -23.24 13.76
CA ARG A 662 5.41 -22.34 14.34
C ARG A 662 6.71 -22.50 13.55
N HIS A 663 7.52 -21.44 13.51
CA HIS A 663 8.83 -21.51 12.87
C HIS A 663 9.79 -22.41 13.68
N GLU A 664 10.73 -23.08 13.02
CA GLU A 664 11.65 -24.04 13.65
C GLU A 664 12.50 -23.41 14.76
N SER A 665 12.93 -22.16 14.58
CA SER A 665 13.67 -21.38 15.59
C SER A 665 12.94 -21.25 16.93
N GLN A 666 11.62 -21.39 16.95
CA GLN A 666 10.78 -21.22 18.15
C GLN A 666 10.71 -22.49 19.01
N PHE A 667 11.33 -23.60 18.57
CA PHE A 667 11.44 -24.83 19.34
C PHE A 667 12.82 -25.02 19.98
N ALA A 668 13.84 -24.28 19.51
CA ALA A 668 15.24 -24.46 19.94
C ALA A 668 15.52 -23.96 21.36
N GLU A 669 14.69 -23.11 21.95
CA GLU A 669 14.85 -22.61 23.33
C GLU A 669 14.43 -23.60 24.44
N ALA A 670 14.03 -24.83 24.10
CA ALA A 670 13.64 -25.86 25.08
C ALA A 670 14.74 -26.90 25.39
N GLY A 671 15.94 -26.77 24.79
CA GLY A 671 16.96 -27.83 24.76
C GLY A 671 18.25 -27.59 25.53
N GLU A 672 18.54 -26.37 26.00
CA GLU A 672 19.73 -26.07 26.81
C GLU A 672 19.35 -25.07 27.92
N ALA A 673 18.83 -25.61 29.02
CA ALA A 673 18.70 -24.93 30.31
C ALA A 673 19.03 -25.91 31.44
#